data_AF-A0A934IUK2-F1
#
_entry.id   AF-A0A934IUK2-F1
#
_cell.length_a   1.000
_cell.length_b   1.000
_cell.length_c   1.000
_cell.angle_alpha   90.00
_cell.angle_beta   90.00
_cell.angle_gamma   90.00
#
_symmetry.space_group_name_H-M   'P 1'
#
loop_
_entity.id
_entity.type
_entity.pdbx_description
1 polymer ?
#
loop_
_entity_poly.entity_id
_entity_poly.type
_entity_poly.pdbx_seq_one_letter_code
_entity_poly.pdbx_strand_id
1 'polypeptide(L)'
;MPMQWTTPTPIPPAAGAADPAWHFLTAVSAPEDAIVRPLLVTLAMTRQGARELMNARWNRGPGQHRPLLRKIADRLDAIDVDAVEVFLAADRHEFPIVGVEFDVQPDEMPFLGDIAALTRRHDGLWLAPAPLDEIGPLWAAAIVDYERRAIGPVPEPADHIAANAVVMAIIDDGIAIANDRFRRSAGETRVETFVSLRLAGGHVTAHRFEREEIDQLVANAGGDERMVYRMMDLIDPASDRRQPLRFSRSHGTHVLDLMAGDAWRGRPQTPEERPIIAVNVPSEAIEDRSDSLMPASLDRALREVLLAAVRLGIRMSVDPDAPSFPPLVLNLSFGMFAGPCDGMGKNERLLRRFLEIYRALPGAPRCEITVAAGNSFQSRAMANTHLATGEPLTLDWSVLPDDKTSSFVEIWLPERSSGGAEISVTLTPPGGPVSPPSRLGEMIDLSAGGDAAARIYHQEVSRQGGPAVREVVTLAVRPTTGDRPGVVVAPAGIWTLTLTGTPVEGVTVEVDIRTQRDDKVTFRPPRGRQSYFDDPNYRRFDATGRMINDTNGEVGPVTRSRTLNAYASGPEAGGPLLVAGVRRTDLSPALYSTAGPSAGGRPGPTVCAQSEGSPSHIGVLATGTYSGSVAAMRGTSVAAPQAARQIANAIAAGLPSTAGMAPLDPGVRDRLGTHRVDVVVSETEMRRFRV
;
A
#
# COMPACT_ATOMS: atom_id res chain seq x y z
N MET A 1 24.98 -46.98 14.11
CA MET A 1 25.49 -46.31 15.32
C MET A 1 25.30 -44.81 15.12
N PRO A 2 24.38 -44.16 15.84
CA PRO A 2 24.13 -42.72 15.74
C PRO A 2 25.03 -41.96 16.73
N MET A 3 25.70 -40.90 16.27
CA MET A 3 26.43 -39.98 17.15
C MET A 3 25.46 -38.99 17.80
N GLN A 4 25.57 -38.91 19.12
CA GLN A 4 24.82 -38.07 20.04
C GLN A 4 25.16 -36.59 19.85
N TRP A 5 24.14 -35.75 19.79
CA TRP A 5 24.27 -34.31 20.02
C TRP A 5 23.90 -34.04 21.47
N THR A 6 24.87 -33.60 22.27
CA THR A 6 24.70 -33.19 23.66
C THR A 6 24.01 -31.83 23.73
N THR A 7 22.86 -31.78 24.39
CA THR A 7 22.16 -30.56 24.84
C THR A 7 22.91 -29.89 26.00
N PRO A 8 23.06 -28.54 26.02
CA PRO A 8 23.43 -27.84 27.25
C PRO A 8 22.23 -27.71 28.18
N THR A 9 22.45 -28.04 29.46
CA THR A 9 21.53 -27.93 30.59
C THR A 9 21.15 -26.48 30.91
N PRO A 10 19.90 -26.16 31.30
CA PRO A 10 19.50 -24.82 31.71
C PRO A 10 20.05 -24.49 33.11
N ILE A 11 20.57 -23.26 33.27
CA ILE A 11 20.95 -22.68 34.57
C ILE A 11 19.66 -22.11 35.22
N PRO A 12 19.37 -22.39 36.51
CA PRO A 12 18.18 -21.87 37.18
C PRO A 12 18.31 -20.37 37.52
N PRO A 13 17.20 -19.62 37.60
CA PRO A 13 17.24 -18.20 37.95
C PRO A 13 17.61 -18.03 39.43
N ALA A 14 18.54 -17.12 39.70
CA ALA A 14 18.81 -16.67 41.05
C ALA A 14 17.60 -15.89 41.59
N ALA A 15 17.16 -16.24 42.80
CA ALA A 15 16.05 -15.62 43.49
C ALA A 15 16.43 -14.22 44.00
N GLY A 16 15.53 -13.25 43.80
CA GLY A 16 15.41 -12.05 44.64
C GLY A 16 16.08 -10.78 44.12
N ALA A 17 15.41 -10.05 43.22
CA ALA A 17 15.37 -8.58 43.18
C ALA A 17 14.23 -8.15 42.25
N ALA A 18 13.46 -7.15 42.68
CA ALA A 18 12.25 -6.65 42.03
C ALA A 18 12.55 -5.71 40.85
N ASP A 19 11.57 -5.65 39.92
CA ASP A 19 11.33 -4.64 38.86
C ASP A 19 12.05 -4.81 37.49
N PRO A 20 11.34 -5.05 36.36
CA PRO A 20 11.96 -5.16 35.04
C PRO A 20 11.73 -3.91 34.18
N ALA A 21 12.66 -2.97 34.22
CA ALA A 21 12.95 -2.09 33.09
C ALA A 21 13.90 -2.84 32.14
N TRP A 22 13.46 -3.08 30.90
CA TRP A 22 14.19 -3.88 29.91
C TRP A 22 15.48 -3.19 29.44
N HIS A 23 16.62 -3.87 29.61
CA HIS A 23 17.88 -3.59 28.91
C HIS A 23 18.25 -4.81 28.06
N PHE A 24 18.38 -4.64 26.74
CA PHE A 24 19.10 -5.58 25.88
C PHE A 24 20.33 -4.87 25.28
N LEU A 25 21.52 -5.32 25.70
CA LEU A 25 22.79 -5.07 25.03
C LEU A 25 23.27 -6.45 24.54
N THR A 26 23.18 -6.72 23.25
CA THR A 26 23.76 -7.92 22.64
C THR A 26 24.99 -7.52 21.85
N ALA A 27 26.18 -7.67 22.46
CA ALA A 27 27.45 -7.62 21.74
C ALA A 27 27.76 -9.02 21.20
N VAL A 28 27.73 -9.19 19.88
CA VAL A 28 28.21 -10.41 19.21
C VAL A 28 29.71 -10.24 18.97
N SER A 29 30.55 -11.03 19.64
CA SER A 29 31.97 -11.16 19.29
C SER A 29 32.13 -12.15 18.13
N ALA A 30 32.71 -11.70 17.02
CA ALA A 30 33.15 -12.57 15.93
C ALA A 30 34.63 -12.92 16.10
N PRO A 31 35.08 -14.15 15.74
CA PRO A 31 36.49 -14.54 15.76
C PRO A 31 37.30 -13.85 14.64
N GLU A 32 38.61 -13.74 14.86
CA GLU A 32 39.55 -12.76 14.28
C GLU A 32 39.80 -12.77 12.75
N ASP A 33 39.15 -13.62 11.95
CA ASP A 33 39.50 -13.78 10.52
C ASP A 33 38.34 -13.57 9.51
N ALA A 34 37.26 -12.88 9.89
CA ALA A 34 36.15 -12.56 8.97
C ALA A 34 36.23 -11.12 8.43
N ILE A 35 36.26 -10.98 7.10
CA ILE A 35 36.13 -9.71 6.36
C ILE A 35 34.84 -9.00 6.79
N VAL A 36 34.98 -7.85 7.47
CA VAL A 36 33.91 -7.12 8.16
C VAL A 36 32.97 -6.40 7.17
N ARG A 37 31.68 -6.78 7.19
CA ARG A 37 30.56 -6.01 6.63
C ARG A 37 30.13 -4.92 7.64
N PRO A 38 29.54 -3.78 7.23
CA PRO A 38 29.12 -2.75 8.18
C PRO A 38 28.00 -3.26 9.08
N LEU A 39 28.20 -3.10 10.39
CA LEU A 39 27.24 -3.42 11.45
C LEU A 39 26.36 -2.17 11.68
N LEU A 40 25.05 -2.27 11.45
CA LEU A 40 24.09 -1.27 11.95
C LEU A 40 23.93 -1.50 13.46
N VAL A 41 24.11 -0.46 14.28
CA VAL A 41 23.85 -0.50 15.72
C VAL A 41 22.74 0.51 16.04
N THR A 42 21.55 0.02 16.35
CA THR A 42 20.43 0.83 16.87
C THR A 42 20.60 0.96 18.39
N LEU A 43 20.65 2.19 18.91
CA LEU A 43 20.73 2.47 20.34
C LEU A 43 19.56 3.38 20.75
N ALA A 44 18.62 2.86 21.53
CA ALA A 44 17.71 3.68 22.32
C ALA A 44 18.49 4.21 23.53
N MET A 45 18.69 5.53 23.64
CA MET A 45 19.52 6.13 24.70
C MET A 45 18.72 7.07 25.58
N THR A 46 18.83 6.87 26.90
CA THR A 46 18.37 7.83 27.91
C THR A 46 19.44 8.91 28.14
N ARG A 47 19.06 10.04 28.77
CA ARG A 47 19.99 11.13 29.18
C ARG A 47 21.20 10.61 29.95
N GLN A 48 20.99 9.57 30.76
CA GLN A 48 22.03 8.91 31.56
C GLN A 48 22.94 8.01 30.70
N GLY A 49 22.37 7.25 29.75
CA GLY A 49 23.13 6.40 28.83
C GLY A 49 24.13 7.18 27.95
N ALA A 50 23.78 8.41 27.55
CA ALA A 50 24.69 9.30 26.82
C ALA A 50 25.91 9.73 27.66
N ARG A 51 25.71 10.01 28.96
CA ARG A 51 26.79 10.39 29.88
C ARG A 51 27.71 9.21 30.20
N GLU A 52 27.16 8.00 30.30
CA GLU A 52 27.94 6.79 30.53
C GLU A 52 28.80 6.40 29.32
N LEU A 53 28.26 6.56 28.10
CA LEU A 53 28.99 6.31 26.85
C LEU A 53 30.20 7.26 26.66
N MET A 54 30.08 8.51 27.11
CA MET A 54 31.18 9.50 27.11
C MET A 54 32.35 9.12 28.03
N ASN A 55 32.06 8.35 29.09
CA ASN A 55 33.02 7.96 30.12
C ASN A 55 33.64 6.57 29.87
N ALA A 56 33.12 5.79 28.91
CA ALA A 56 33.67 4.50 28.53
C ALA A 56 35.06 4.64 27.89
N ARG A 57 36.01 3.77 28.29
CA ARG A 57 37.34 3.67 27.65
C ARG A 57 37.23 2.79 26.40
N TRP A 58 37.35 3.40 25.22
CA TRP A 58 37.30 2.73 23.93
C TRP A 58 38.71 2.27 23.51
N ASN A 59 38.90 0.97 23.27
CA ASN A 59 40.24 0.41 23.06
C ASN A 59 40.86 0.66 21.68
N ARG A 60 40.12 1.12 20.66
CA ARG A 60 40.67 1.73 19.42
C ARG A 60 39.67 2.69 18.77
N GLY A 61 40.15 3.89 18.41
CA GLY A 61 39.60 4.87 17.45
C GLY A 61 38.11 5.27 17.54
N PRO A 62 37.76 6.27 18.37
CA PRO A 62 36.84 7.33 17.90
C PRO A 62 37.11 8.71 18.55
N GLY A 63 38.37 9.13 18.63
CA GLY A 63 38.72 10.47 19.18
C GLY A 63 38.07 11.65 18.44
N GLN A 64 37.64 11.45 17.18
CA GLN A 64 37.06 12.48 16.31
C GLN A 64 35.57 12.75 16.57
N HIS A 65 34.86 11.90 17.31
CA HIS A 65 33.40 12.04 17.51
C HIS A 65 33.01 12.66 18.86
N ARG A 66 33.97 12.91 19.76
CA ARG A 66 33.74 13.58 21.07
C ARG A 66 33.07 14.96 20.97
N PRO A 67 33.42 15.83 20.01
CA PRO A 67 32.74 17.13 19.87
C PRO A 67 31.27 17.01 19.42
N LEU A 68 30.96 15.99 18.61
CA LEU A 68 29.61 15.72 18.12
C LEU A 68 28.70 15.22 19.24
N LEU A 69 29.18 14.25 20.04
CA LEU A 69 28.47 13.72 21.20
C LEU A 69 28.19 14.82 22.24
N ARG A 70 29.10 15.78 22.39
CA ARG A 70 28.91 16.94 23.26
C ARG A 70 27.81 17.88 22.75
N LYS A 71 27.79 18.17 21.44
CA LYS A 71 26.70 18.94 20.80
C LYS A 71 25.33 18.26 20.91
N ILE A 72 25.28 16.93 20.85
CA ILE A 72 24.04 16.16 21.02
C ILE A 72 23.56 16.26 22.48
N ALA A 73 24.44 16.06 23.45
CA ALA A 73 24.11 16.20 24.86
C ALA A 73 23.64 17.61 25.24
N ASP A 74 24.33 18.66 24.76
CA ASP A 74 23.95 20.06 25.02
C ASP A 74 22.58 20.41 24.41
N ARG A 75 22.20 19.78 23.28
CA ARG A 75 20.87 19.95 22.67
C ARG A 75 19.77 19.15 23.37
N LEU A 76 20.08 17.96 23.89
CA LEU A 76 19.15 17.18 24.73
C LEU A 76 18.93 17.83 26.10
N ASP A 77 19.89 18.64 26.59
CA ASP A 77 19.71 19.45 27.80
C ASP A 77 18.82 20.69 27.55
N ALA A 78 18.67 21.12 26.30
CA ALA A 78 17.84 22.26 25.90
C ALA A 78 16.39 21.90 25.49
N ILE A 79 16.07 20.62 25.32
CA ILE A 79 14.75 20.12 24.91
C ILE A 79 14.26 19.18 26.01
N ASP A 80 13.13 19.49 26.65
CA ASP A 80 12.59 18.73 27.79
C ASP A 80 11.91 17.43 27.32
N VAL A 81 12.71 16.42 26.95
CA VAL A 81 12.24 15.11 26.46
C VAL A 81 13.04 13.96 27.11
N ASP A 82 12.34 12.88 27.48
CA ASP A 82 12.90 11.77 28.28
C ASP A 82 13.62 10.68 27.45
N ALA A 83 13.43 10.63 26.12
CA ALA A 83 14.11 9.68 25.23
C ALA A 83 14.21 10.20 23.79
N VAL A 84 15.33 9.90 23.11
CA VAL A 84 15.55 10.19 21.69
C VAL A 84 16.23 8.99 21.03
N GLU A 85 15.72 8.54 19.89
CA GLU A 85 16.42 7.60 19.00
C GLU A 85 17.37 8.36 18.07
N VAL A 86 18.64 7.94 18.01
CA VAL A 86 19.67 8.58 17.19
C VAL A 86 20.27 7.56 16.22
N PHE A 87 20.23 7.87 14.93
CA PHE A 87 20.85 7.07 13.87
C PHE A 87 22.23 7.62 13.51
N LEU A 88 23.24 6.74 13.42
CA LEU A 88 24.59 7.08 12.96
C LEU A 88 24.96 6.17 11.79
N ALA A 89 24.95 6.72 10.57
CA ALA A 89 25.50 6.05 9.40
C ALA A 89 26.95 6.52 9.15
N ALA A 90 27.85 5.60 8.85
CA ALA A 90 29.23 5.89 8.47
C ALA A 90 29.47 5.46 7.02
N ASP A 91 29.64 6.42 6.11
CA ASP A 91 30.33 6.23 4.83
C ASP A 91 31.33 7.38 4.59
N ARG A 92 32.36 7.09 3.81
CA ARG A 92 33.72 7.65 3.77
C ARG A 92 33.88 9.09 3.30
N HIS A 93 32.84 9.89 3.12
CA HIS A 93 32.99 11.30 2.78
C HIS A 93 32.09 12.18 3.65
N GLU A 94 32.77 13.11 4.32
CA GLU A 94 32.41 14.16 5.26
C GLU A 94 30.91 14.56 5.40
N PHE A 95 30.42 14.45 6.64
CA PHE A 95 29.49 15.29 7.44
C PHE A 95 28.45 14.44 8.20
N PRO A 96 28.43 14.45 9.56
CA PRO A 96 27.38 13.80 10.34
C PRO A 96 26.14 14.71 10.48
N ILE A 97 24.98 14.20 10.10
CA ILE A 97 23.66 14.85 10.19
C ILE A 97 22.96 14.34 11.47
N VAL A 98 22.33 15.23 12.24
CA VAL A 98 21.50 14.89 13.42
C VAL A 98 20.04 15.11 13.07
N GLY A 99 19.29 14.04 12.85
CA GLY A 99 17.83 14.06 12.72
C GLY A 99 17.13 13.70 14.03
N VAL A 100 15.99 14.32 14.30
CA VAL A 100 15.03 13.90 15.34
C VAL A 100 13.68 13.80 14.63
N GLU A 101 13.14 12.59 14.49
CA GLU A 101 11.85 12.34 13.86
C GLU A 101 11.13 11.22 14.63
N PHE A 102 9.83 11.40 14.90
CA PHE A 102 8.98 10.34 15.44
C PHE A 102 8.48 9.47 14.28
N ASP A 103 8.94 8.21 14.28
CA ASP A 103 8.41 7.05 13.56
C ASP A 103 8.23 7.16 12.03
N VAL A 104 9.35 7.19 11.28
CA VAL A 104 9.67 6.39 10.06
C VAL A 104 11.20 6.44 9.82
N GLN A 105 11.81 5.33 9.37
CA GLN A 105 13.24 5.15 9.06
C GLN A 105 13.75 6.06 7.90
N PRO A 106 14.81 6.88 8.11
CA PRO A 106 15.41 7.78 7.13
C PRO A 106 16.71 7.20 6.51
N ASP A 107 16.63 6.01 5.92
CA ASP A 107 17.76 5.41 5.23
C ASP A 107 17.56 5.56 3.72
N GLU A 108 18.12 6.64 3.13
CA GLU A 108 18.67 6.73 1.75
C GLU A 108 18.83 8.18 1.17
N MET A 109 18.85 9.28 1.95
CA MET A 109 19.32 10.58 1.41
C MET A 109 19.97 11.53 2.45
N PRO A 110 21.15 12.13 2.15
CA PRO A 110 21.91 13.00 3.06
C PRO A 110 21.45 14.48 3.13
N PHE A 111 20.16 14.82 2.89
CA PHE A 111 19.72 16.24 2.86
C PHE A 111 18.50 16.59 3.72
N LEU A 112 17.89 15.63 4.42
CA LEU A 112 16.70 15.89 5.26
C LEU A 112 16.96 16.82 6.48
N GLY A 113 18.23 17.03 6.85
CA GLY A 113 18.62 17.89 7.97
C GLY A 113 18.30 19.38 7.78
N ASP A 114 18.28 19.88 6.54
CA ASP A 114 18.07 21.31 6.28
C ASP A 114 16.58 21.71 6.28
N ILE A 115 15.68 20.78 5.93
CA ILE A 115 14.22 21.03 5.88
C ILE A 115 13.59 20.98 7.27
N ALA A 116 14.04 20.08 8.15
CA ALA A 116 13.62 20.01 9.56
C ALA A 116 14.14 21.19 10.42
N ALA A 117 15.14 21.92 9.92
CA ALA A 117 15.64 23.16 10.53
C ALA A 117 14.80 24.39 10.13
N LEU A 118 14.22 24.39 8.92
CA LEU A 118 13.35 25.45 8.41
C LEU A 118 11.97 25.46 9.10
N THR A 119 11.44 24.30 9.47
CA THR A 119 10.18 24.17 10.24
C THR A 119 10.29 24.63 11.70
N ARG A 120 11.50 24.94 12.20
CA ARG A 120 11.76 25.33 13.59
C ARG A 120 12.04 26.81 13.82
N ARG A 121 12.06 27.67 12.79
CA ARG A 121 12.27 29.11 12.98
C ARG A 121 10.98 29.91 12.84
N HIS A 122 10.20 29.95 13.92
CA HIS A 122 9.52 31.17 14.35
C HIS A 122 9.20 31.09 15.86
N ASP A 123 9.99 31.83 16.66
CA ASP A 123 9.62 32.39 17.97
C ASP A 123 8.98 31.51 19.05
N GLY A 124 9.49 30.28 19.26
CA GLY A 124 9.21 29.54 20.51
C GLY A 124 7.76 29.06 20.69
N LEU A 125 6.94 29.10 19.63
CA LEU A 125 5.64 28.44 19.59
C LEU A 125 5.82 27.01 19.08
N TRP A 126 5.09 26.06 19.67
CA TRP A 126 4.81 24.78 19.03
C TRP A 126 4.01 25.06 17.76
N LEU A 127 4.70 25.22 16.63
CA LEU A 127 4.04 25.24 15.33
C LEU A 127 3.59 23.81 15.06
N ALA A 128 2.28 23.64 14.87
CA ALA A 128 1.72 22.44 14.26
C ALA A 128 2.53 22.11 12.98
N PRO A 129 2.67 20.83 12.59
CA PRO A 129 3.27 20.51 11.29
C PRO A 129 2.62 21.41 10.23
N ALA A 130 3.45 22.17 9.49
CA ALA A 130 2.95 23.06 8.45
C ALA A 130 1.99 22.24 7.56
N PRO A 131 0.85 22.82 7.16
CA PRO A 131 -0.10 22.08 6.35
C PRO A 131 0.59 21.58 5.07
N LEU A 132 0.21 20.38 4.61
CA LEU A 132 0.96 19.62 3.60
C LEU A 132 1.17 20.40 2.28
N ASP A 133 0.30 21.36 1.99
CA ASP A 133 0.37 22.30 0.87
C ASP A 133 1.55 23.28 0.96
N GLU A 134 2.03 23.61 2.16
CA GLU A 134 3.24 24.44 2.36
C GLU A 134 4.53 23.62 2.22
N ILE A 135 4.49 22.32 2.51
CA ILE A 135 5.66 21.43 2.51
C ILE A 135 5.91 20.82 1.11
N GLY A 136 4.86 20.61 0.31
CA GLY A 136 4.94 20.05 -1.04
C GLY A 136 5.99 20.73 -1.94
N PRO A 137 5.99 22.07 -2.07
CA PRO A 137 6.97 22.81 -2.87
C PRO A 137 8.43 22.63 -2.40
N LEU A 138 8.66 22.54 -1.08
CA LEU A 138 9.99 22.32 -0.52
C LEU A 138 10.52 20.93 -0.87
N TRP A 139 9.66 19.90 -0.78
CA TRP A 139 10.01 18.54 -1.21
C TRP A 139 10.27 18.47 -2.71
N ALA A 140 9.41 19.11 -3.52
CA ALA A 140 9.59 19.16 -4.96
C ALA A 140 10.95 19.77 -5.33
N ALA A 141 11.30 20.92 -4.77
CA ALA A 141 12.59 21.56 -5.01
C ALA A 141 13.78 20.69 -4.59
N ALA A 142 13.71 20.05 -3.41
CA ALA A 142 14.77 19.19 -2.90
C ALA A 142 15.01 17.95 -3.78
N ILE A 143 13.95 17.33 -4.29
CA ILE A 143 14.05 16.15 -5.16
C ILE A 143 14.66 16.52 -6.52
N VAL A 144 14.27 17.66 -7.08
CA VAL A 144 14.85 18.17 -8.35
C VAL A 144 16.35 18.45 -8.19
N ASP A 145 16.75 19.12 -7.12
CA ASP A 145 18.17 19.39 -6.84
C ASP A 145 18.97 18.10 -6.60
N TYR A 146 18.43 17.16 -5.83
CA TYR A 146 19.05 15.84 -5.64
C TYR A 146 19.29 15.13 -6.98
N GLU A 147 18.26 15.03 -7.83
CA GLU A 147 18.36 14.32 -9.10
C GLU A 147 19.27 15.04 -10.10
N ARG A 148 19.25 16.38 -10.12
CA ARG A 148 20.20 17.16 -10.94
C ARG A 148 21.64 16.85 -10.55
N ARG A 149 21.95 16.78 -9.26
CA ARG A 149 23.30 16.43 -8.77
C ARG A 149 23.67 14.98 -9.08
N ALA A 150 22.71 14.06 -8.99
CA ALA A 150 22.93 12.63 -9.24
C ALA A 150 23.19 12.33 -10.74
N ILE A 151 22.48 13.01 -11.65
CA ILE A 151 22.66 12.85 -13.10
C ILE A 151 24.01 13.43 -13.57
N GLY A 152 24.50 14.48 -12.92
CA GLY A 152 25.71 15.19 -13.35
C GLY A 152 25.43 16.13 -14.53
N PRO A 153 26.39 16.36 -15.45
CA PRO A 153 26.15 17.17 -16.65
C PRO A 153 25.00 16.56 -17.45
N VAL A 154 23.97 17.35 -17.75
CA VAL A 154 22.78 16.88 -18.49
C VAL A 154 23.24 16.32 -19.84
N PRO A 155 22.99 15.03 -20.15
CA PRO A 155 23.30 14.48 -21.47
C PRO A 155 22.47 15.20 -22.56
N GLU A 156 22.78 14.95 -23.84
CA GLU A 156 21.92 15.38 -24.94
C GLU A 156 20.45 15.03 -24.63
N PRO A 157 19.49 15.92 -24.96
CA PRO A 157 18.07 15.71 -24.67
C PRO A 157 17.60 14.32 -25.11
N ALA A 158 16.65 13.76 -24.36
CA ALA A 158 15.98 12.52 -24.74
C ALA A 158 15.12 12.73 -26.01
N ASP A 159 15.75 12.79 -27.19
CA ASP A 159 15.11 12.99 -28.49
C ASP A 159 14.08 11.90 -28.83
N HIS A 160 14.11 10.79 -28.10
CA HIS A 160 13.16 9.69 -28.22
C HIS A 160 11.83 9.93 -27.49
N ILE A 161 11.65 11.02 -26.74
CA ILE A 161 10.38 11.30 -26.03
C ILE A 161 9.74 12.56 -26.60
N ALA A 162 8.47 12.46 -26.99
CA ALA A 162 7.74 13.58 -27.54
C ALA A 162 7.52 14.68 -26.49
N ALA A 163 7.56 15.95 -26.90
CA ALA A 163 7.35 17.08 -25.99
C ALA A 163 5.95 17.10 -25.32
N ASN A 164 4.95 16.47 -25.94
CA ASN A 164 3.60 16.29 -25.42
C ASN A 164 3.39 14.94 -24.68
N ALA A 165 4.47 14.21 -24.38
CA ALA A 165 4.37 12.90 -23.76
C ALA A 165 3.71 12.96 -22.37
N VAL A 166 2.96 11.91 -22.04
CA VAL A 166 2.42 11.69 -20.69
C VAL A 166 3.01 10.40 -20.17
N VAL A 167 3.64 10.50 -18.99
CA VAL A 167 4.25 9.36 -18.33
C VAL A 167 3.16 8.42 -17.80
N MET A 168 3.27 7.15 -18.18
CA MET A 168 2.40 6.08 -17.74
C MET A 168 3.10 5.33 -16.60
N ALA A 169 2.71 5.60 -15.36
CA ALA A 169 3.29 4.96 -14.19
C ALA A 169 2.40 3.81 -13.67
N ILE A 170 2.98 2.69 -13.29
CA ILE A 170 2.25 1.57 -12.69
C ILE A 170 2.97 1.07 -11.42
N ILE A 171 2.20 0.81 -10.37
CA ILE A 171 2.64 0.06 -9.18
C ILE A 171 1.78 -1.20 -9.12
N ASP A 172 2.39 -2.35 -9.41
CA ASP A 172 1.70 -3.65 -9.46
C ASP A 172 2.67 -4.81 -9.16
N ASP A 173 2.25 -6.06 -9.39
CA ASP A 173 3.06 -7.26 -9.25
C ASP A 173 3.01 -8.13 -10.53
N GLY A 174 4.14 -8.74 -10.89
CA GLY A 174 4.23 -9.58 -12.08
C GLY A 174 4.18 -8.78 -13.38
N ILE A 175 4.97 -7.72 -13.50
CA ILE A 175 5.06 -6.88 -14.70
C ILE A 175 6.12 -7.43 -15.66
N ALA A 176 5.69 -7.92 -16.82
CA ALA A 176 6.50 -8.55 -17.84
C ALA A 176 7.06 -7.49 -18.81
N ILE A 177 8.04 -6.71 -18.37
CA ILE A 177 8.52 -5.52 -19.11
C ILE A 177 9.12 -5.82 -20.50
N ALA A 178 9.63 -7.03 -20.73
CA ALA A 178 10.18 -7.46 -22.03
C ALA A 178 9.11 -7.76 -23.10
N ASN A 179 7.81 -7.75 -22.73
CA ASN A 179 6.72 -8.05 -23.66
C ASN A 179 6.68 -7.04 -24.83
N ASP A 180 6.44 -7.53 -26.04
CA ASP A 180 6.33 -6.76 -27.29
C ASP A 180 5.33 -5.60 -27.20
N ARG A 181 4.33 -5.71 -26.32
CA ARG A 181 3.36 -4.64 -26.10
C ARG A 181 3.92 -3.46 -25.33
N PHE A 182 5.12 -3.53 -24.78
CA PHE A 182 5.77 -2.43 -24.04
C PHE A 182 7.04 -1.94 -24.75
N ARG A 183 7.17 -2.25 -26.05
CA ARG A 183 8.36 -1.97 -26.85
C ARG A 183 8.07 -1.01 -27.99
N ARG A 184 9.07 -0.22 -28.38
CA ARG A 184 9.05 0.69 -29.53
C ARG A 184 9.40 -0.06 -30.81
N SER A 185 10.35 -0.99 -30.70
CA SER A 185 10.87 -1.80 -31.80
C SER A 185 11.35 -3.16 -31.28
N ALA A 186 11.89 -3.99 -32.17
CA ALA A 186 12.47 -5.28 -31.80
C ALA A 186 13.74 -5.19 -30.93
N GLY A 187 14.27 -3.99 -30.67
CA GLY A 187 15.44 -3.76 -29.81
C GLY A 187 15.23 -2.74 -28.70
N GLU A 188 14.16 -1.94 -28.76
CA GLU A 188 13.99 -0.78 -27.88
C GLU A 188 12.69 -0.85 -27.07
N THR A 189 12.80 -0.64 -25.77
CA THR A 189 11.68 -0.60 -24.83
C THR A 189 11.02 0.78 -24.76
N ARG A 190 9.74 0.81 -24.34
CA ARG A 190 9.06 2.04 -23.87
C ARG A 190 9.16 2.22 -22.36
N VAL A 191 9.70 1.23 -21.66
CA VAL A 191 9.91 1.28 -20.22
C VAL A 191 11.19 2.07 -19.94
N GLU A 192 11.02 3.32 -19.55
CA GLU A 192 12.15 4.21 -19.24
C GLU A 192 12.84 3.77 -17.94
N THR A 193 12.06 3.34 -16.95
CA THR A 193 12.57 2.81 -15.69
C THR A 193 11.67 1.68 -15.19
N PHE A 194 12.27 0.54 -14.85
CA PHE A 194 11.63 -0.54 -14.11
C PHE A 194 12.30 -0.69 -12.74
N VAL A 195 11.49 -0.82 -11.68
CA VAL A 195 11.99 -1.05 -10.33
C VAL A 195 11.41 -2.33 -9.77
N SER A 196 12.27 -3.28 -9.41
CA SER A 196 11.90 -4.44 -8.63
C SER A 196 12.14 -4.16 -7.15
N LEU A 197 11.07 -3.99 -6.39
CA LEU A 197 11.16 -3.95 -4.93
C LEU A 197 11.35 -5.35 -4.36
N ARG A 198 12.11 -5.44 -3.28
CA ARG A 198 12.41 -6.70 -2.58
C ARG A 198 12.38 -6.48 -1.07
N LEU A 199 12.09 -7.54 -0.32
CA LEU A 199 12.32 -7.54 1.12
C LEU A 199 13.68 -8.14 1.43
N ALA A 200 14.52 -7.37 2.10
CA ALA A 200 15.83 -7.81 2.57
C ALA A 200 16.01 -7.36 4.03
N GLY A 201 16.19 -8.33 4.94
CA GLY A 201 16.41 -8.03 6.36
C GLY A 201 15.26 -7.28 7.05
N GLY A 202 14.02 -7.40 6.56
CA GLY A 202 12.87 -6.66 7.09
C GLY A 202 12.64 -5.28 6.46
N HIS A 203 13.50 -4.85 5.55
CA HIS A 203 13.38 -3.57 4.84
C HIS A 203 13.01 -3.77 3.37
N VAL A 204 12.31 -2.79 2.79
CA VAL A 204 11.99 -2.75 1.36
C VAL A 204 13.15 -2.09 0.61
N THR A 205 13.86 -2.86 -0.22
CA THR A 205 14.93 -2.36 -1.08
C THR A 205 14.44 -2.24 -2.53
N ALA A 206 15.10 -1.39 -3.33
CA ALA A 206 14.79 -1.20 -4.73
C ALA A 206 15.95 -1.62 -5.64
N HIS A 207 15.65 -2.41 -6.66
CA HIS A 207 16.57 -2.73 -7.75
C HIS A 207 16.05 -2.09 -9.02
N ARG A 208 16.76 -1.08 -9.52
CA ARG A 208 16.37 -0.31 -10.69
C ARG A 208 17.03 -0.87 -11.96
N PHE A 209 16.27 -0.86 -13.04
CA PHE A 209 16.71 -1.15 -14.39
C PHE A 209 16.27 0.02 -15.28
N GLU A 210 17.23 0.74 -15.85
CA GLU A 210 16.96 1.82 -16.79
C GLU A 210 16.77 1.27 -18.21
N ARG A 211 16.20 2.08 -19.11
CA ARG A 211 15.88 1.72 -20.50
C ARG A 211 16.99 0.95 -21.22
N GLU A 212 18.21 1.48 -21.19
CA GLU A 212 19.37 0.91 -21.89
C GLU A 212 19.75 -0.48 -21.32
N GLU A 213 19.60 -0.67 -20.02
CA GLU A 213 19.84 -1.96 -19.36
C GLU A 213 18.77 -2.97 -19.76
N ILE A 214 17.51 -2.54 -19.84
CA ILE A 214 16.39 -3.38 -20.30
C ILE A 214 16.63 -3.82 -21.75
N ASP A 215 17.00 -2.89 -22.64
CA ASP A 215 17.29 -3.19 -24.05
C ASP A 215 18.46 -4.18 -24.17
N GLN A 216 19.52 -3.99 -23.38
CA GLN A 216 20.65 -4.91 -23.33
C GLN A 216 20.27 -6.30 -22.81
N LEU A 217 19.41 -6.39 -21.79
CA LEU A 217 18.90 -7.66 -21.28
C LEU A 217 18.08 -8.40 -22.34
N VAL A 218 17.22 -7.68 -23.06
CA VAL A 218 16.41 -8.26 -24.15
C VAL A 218 17.29 -8.75 -25.30
N ALA A 219 18.31 -7.99 -25.68
CA ALA A 219 19.29 -8.38 -26.69
C ALA A 219 20.08 -9.64 -26.26
N ASN A 220 20.59 -9.65 -25.02
CA ASN A 220 21.36 -10.77 -24.47
C ASN A 220 20.54 -12.06 -24.36
N ALA A 221 19.23 -11.94 -24.11
CA ALA A 221 18.31 -13.06 -24.06
C ALA A 221 17.95 -13.63 -25.43
N GLY A 222 18.36 -12.99 -26.54
CA GLY A 222 18.07 -13.48 -27.90
C GLY A 222 16.58 -13.58 -28.22
N GLY A 223 15.74 -12.75 -27.59
CA GLY A 223 14.28 -12.78 -27.71
C GLY A 223 13.57 -13.76 -26.78
N ASP A 224 14.26 -14.48 -25.90
CA ASP A 224 13.63 -15.28 -24.83
C ASP A 224 13.28 -14.39 -23.63
N GLU A 225 12.04 -13.90 -23.59
CA GLU A 225 11.53 -13.10 -22.47
C GLU A 225 11.68 -13.78 -21.11
N ARG A 226 11.57 -15.11 -21.05
CA ARG A 226 11.75 -15.84 -19.81
C ARG A 226 13.20 -15.79 -19.33
N MET A 227 14.16 -15.78 -20.25
CA MET A 227 15.57 -15.56 -19.92
C MET A 227 15.80 -14.16 -19.37
N VAL A 228 15.18 -13.12 -19.95
CA VAL A 228 15.23 -11.75 -19.40
C VAL A 228 14.82 -11.74 -17.93
N TYR A 229 13.67 -12.35 -17.60
CA TYR A 229 13.18 -12.38 -16.21
C TYR A 229 14.04 -13.25 -15.28
N ARG A 230 14.79 -14.24 -15.80
CA ARG A 230 15.79 -14.96 -15.00
C ARG A 230 17.02 -14.09 -14.72
N MET A 231 17.51 -13.36 -15.70
CA MET A 231 18.65 -12.44 -15.55
C MET A 231 18.34 -11.30 -14.56
N MET A 232 17.08 -10.87 -14.51
CA MET A 232 16.60 -9.89 -13.53
C MET A 232 16.26 -10.50 -12.14
N ASP A 233 16.42 -11.81 -11.99
CA ASP A 233 16.04 -12.55 -10.79
C ASP A 233 14.57 -12.29 -10.37
N LEU A 234 13.68 -12.24 -11.36
CA LEU A 234 12.22 -12.27 -11.20
C LEU A 234 11.67 -13.69 -11.38
N ILE A 235 12.44 -14.56 -12.04
CA ILE A 235 12.20 -16.00 -12.14
C ILE A 235 13.43 -16.75 -11.63
N ASP A 236 13.24 -17.50 -10.55
CA ASP A 236 14.18 -18.49 -10.07
C ASP A 236 13.45 -19.84 -9.87
N PRO A 237 13.73 -20.86 -10.70
CA PRO A 237 13.15 -22.19 -10.56
C PRO A 237 13.45 -22.88 -9.23
N ALA A 238 14.57 -22.55 -8.59
CA ALA A 238 14.99 -23.15 -7.32
C ALA A 238 14.32 -22.50 -6.10
N SER A 239 13.84 -21.25 -6.26
CA SER A 239 13.12 -20.55 -5.20
C SER A 239 11.66 -21.01 -5.09
N ASP A 240 11.20 -21.12 -3.85
CA ASP A 240 9.81 -21.36 -3.47
C ASP A 240 8.98 -20.07 -3.38
N ARG A 241 9.57 -18.89 -3.63
CA ARG A 241 8.85 -17.61 -3.63
C ARG A 241 7.77 -17.58 -4.70
N ARG A 242 6.73 -16.75 -4.49
CA ARG A 242 5.73 -16.46 -5.52
C ARG A 242 6.39 -15.72 -6.68
N GLN A 243 6.14 -16.22 -7.89
CA GLN A 243 6.78 -15.73 -9.11
C GLN A 243 5.74 -15.65 -10.23
N PRO A 244 4.95 -14.56 -10.29
CA PRO A 244 3.85 -14.41 -11.26
C PRO A 244 4.29 -14.59 -12.71
N LEU A 245 5.51 -14.16 -13.03
CA LEU A 245 6.06 -14.24 -14.38
C LEU A 245 6.34 -15.67 -14.86
N ARG A 246 6.27 -16.69 -14.00
CA ARG A 246 6.38 -18.11 -14.43
C ARG A 246 5.12 -18.61 -15.15
N PHE A 247 4.01 -17.90 -15.04
CA PHE A 247 2.71 -18.33 -15.57
C PHE A 247 2.38 -17.57 -16.86
N SER A 248 1.47 -18.12 -17.66
CA SER A 248 1.03 -17.51 -18.93
C SER A 248 0.24 -16.19 -18.76
N ARG A 249 -0.23 -15.92 -17.54
CA ARG A 249 -0.96 -14.71 -17.17
C ARG A 249 -0.43 -14.18 -15.85
N SER A 250 -0.07 -12.92 -15.78
CA SER A 250 0.27 -12.18 -14.58
C SER A 250 -0.56 -10.90 -14.46
N HIS A 251 -0.82 -10.45 -13.24
CA HIS A 251 -1.74 -9.35 -12.96
C HIS A 251 -1.21 -8.02 -13.52
N GLY A 252 -0.02 -7.58 -13.08
CA GLY A 252 0.56 -6.31 -13.49
C GLY A 252 0.85 -6.19 -14.98
N THR A 253 1.15 -7.31 -15.66
CA THR A 253 1.30 -7.30 -17.13
C THR A 253 -0.01 -7.01 -17.85
N HIS A 254 -1.10 -7.66 -17.41
CA HIS A 254 -2.42 -7.44 -17.98
C HIS A 254 -2.90 -6.00 -17.72
N VAL A 255 -2.67 -5.49 -16.51
CA VAL A 255 -3.00 -4.12 -16.11
C VAL A 255 -2.20 -3.09 -16.93
N LEU A 256 -0.88 -3.28 -17.08
CA LEU A 256 -0.02 -2.39 -17.86
C LEU A 256 -0.42 -2.37 -19.35
N ASP A 257 -0.84 -3.49 -19.92
CA ASP A 257 -1.33 -3.52 -21.30
C ASP A 257 -2.59 -2.68 -21.49
N LEU A 258 -3.59 -2.85 -20.62
CA LEU A 258 -4.81 -2.04 -20.67
C LEU A 258 -4.52 -0.54 -20.53
N MET A 259 -3.48 -0.19 -19.76
CA MET A 259 -3.06 1.19 -19.50
C MET A 259 -2.24 1.80 -20.64
N ALA A 260 -1.20 1.11 -21.11
CA ALA A 260 -0.15 1.68 -21.95
C ALA A 260 0.28 0.77 -23.11
N GLY A 261 -0.30 -0.42 -23.25
CA GLY A 261 0.13 -1.37 -24.27
C GLY A 261 -0.17 -0.90 -25.69
N ASP A 262 0.84 -0.99 -26.54
CA ASP A 262 0.77 -0.69 -27.96
C ASP A 262 1.61 -1.71 -28.72
N ALA A 263 1.11 -2.16 -29.87
CA ALA A 263 1.82 -3.16 -30.66
C ALA A 263 2.72 -2.44 -31.66
N TRP A 264 4.04 -2.47 -31.44
CA TRP A 264 4.98 -2.02 -32.49
C TRP A 264 4.83 -2.87 -33.76
N ARG A 265 4.52 -4.17 -33.59
CA ARG A 265 4.14 -5.09 -34.68
C ARG A 265 2.69 -4.85 -35.12
N GLY A 266 2.42 -3.71 -35.74
CA GLY A 266 1.10 -3.41 -36.31
C GLY A 266 0.71 -1.94 -36.22
N ARG A 267 1.45 -1.09 -36.95
CA ARG A 267 1.31 0.38 -37.02
C ARG A 267 1.11 1.01 -35.63
N PRO A 268 2.21 1.37 -34.94
CA PRO A 268 2.10 2.04 -33.66
C PRO A 268 1.35 3.37 -33.82
N GLN A 269 0.53 3.73 -32.83
CA GLN A 269 -0.23 4.99 -32.94
C GLN A 269 0.61 6.20 -32.54
N THR A 270 1.56 6.07 -31.61
CA THR A 270 2.63 7.06 -31.27
C THR A 270 3.44 6.56 -30.05
N PRO A 271 4.48 5.72 -30.22
CA PRO A 271 5.22 5.11 -29.10
C PRO A 271 5.93 6.11 -28.20
N GLU A 272 6.33 7.24 -28.77
CA GLU A 272 7.13 8.31 -28.16
C GLU A 272 6.32 9.20 -27.21
N GLU A 273 4.98 9.11 -27.23
CA GLU A 273 4.07 9.93 -26.43
C GLU A 273 3.72 9.32 -25.06
N ARG A 274 4.12 8.06 -24.80
CA ARG A 274 3.71 7.27 -23.62
C ARG A 274 4.88 6.50 -22.98
N PRO A 275 5.92 7.18 -22.47
CA PRO A 275 6.97 6.52 -21.70
C PRO A 275 6.40 5.84 -20.45
N ILE A 276 6.94 4.67 -20.10
CA ILE A 276 6.46 3.83 -19.01
C ILE A 276 7.44 3.86 -17.83
N ILE A 277 6.91 4.05 -16.63
CA ILE A 277 7.61 3.79 -15.36
C ILE A 277 6.87 2.67 -14.65
N ALA A 278 7.56 1.58 -14.32
CA ALA A 278 6.93 0.41 -13.74
C ALA A 278 7.62 0.00 -12.44
N VAL A 279 6.85 -0.15 -11.37
CA VAL A 279 7.34 -0.66 -10.09
C VAL A 279 6.65 -1.97 -9.75
N ASN A 280 7.46 -3.02 -9.58
CA ASN A 280 7.03 -4.32 -9.13
C ASN A 280 7.21 -4.44 -7.62
N VAL A 281 6.11 -4.54 -6.87
CA VAL A 281 6.15 -4.67 -5.40
C VAL A 281 6.61 -6.07 -4.95
N PRO A 282 7.13 -6.23 -3.71
CA PRO A 282 7.57 -7.54 -3.21
C PRO A 282 6.42 -8.52 -3.13
N SER A 283 6.66 -9.80 -3.42
CA SER A 283 5.60 -10.82 -3.39
C SER A 283 5.04 -11.05 -2.00
N GLU A 284 5.88 -10.85 -0.98
CA GLU A 284 5.55 -10.96 0.43
C GLU A 284 4.51 -9.90 0.84
N ALA A 285 4.60 -8.68 0.29
CA ALA A 285 3.60 -7.64 0.53
C ALA A 285 2.23 -7.99 -0.07
N ILE A 286 2.20 -8.81 -1.14
CA ILE A 286 0.96 -9.33 -1.74
C ILE A 286 0.41 -10.53 -0.96
N GLU A 287 1.30 -11.31 -0.34
CA GLU A 287 0.94 -12.47 0.48
C GLU A 287 0.48 -12.10 1.89
N ASP A 288 0.96 -10.98 2.43
CA ASP A 288 0.60 -10.47 3.74
C ASP A 288 -0.86 -9.99 3.79
N ARG A 289 -1.66 -10.67 4.62
CA ARG A 289 -3.10 -10.38 4.80
C ARG A 289 -3.41 -9.46 5.96
N SER A 290 -2.40 -9.16 6.77
CA SER A 290 -2.48 -8.15 7.83
C SER A 290 -2.26 -6.72 7.31
N ASP A 291 -1.88 -6.57 6.03
CA ASP A 291 -1.52 -5.29 5.42
C ASP A 291 -0.34 -4.57 6.07
N SER A 292 0.48 -5.28 6.84
CA SER A 292 1.61 -4.70 7.59
C SER A 292 2.76 -4.27 6.67
N LEU A 293 2.98 -5.00 5.57
CA LEU A 293 4.09 -4.76 4.64
C LEU A 293 3.75 -3.79 3.50
N MET A 294 2.47 -3.62 3.16
CA MET A 294 2.07 -2.78 2.04
C MET A 294 2.41 -1.31 2.23
N PRO A 295 2.20 -0.67 3.41
CA PRO A 295 2.52 0.75 3.59
C PRO A 295 3.97 1.10 3.30
N ALA A 296 4.92 0.31 3.79
CA ALA A 296 6.35 0.50 3.51
C ALA A 296 6.67 0.25 2.02
N SER A 297 6.06 -0.78 1.43
CA SER A 297 6.26 -1.12 0.02
C SER A 297 5.71 -0.04 -0.91
N LEU A 298 4.54 0.52 -0.58
CA LEU A 298 3.88 1.57 -1.34
C LEU A 298 4.61 2.91 -1.19
N ASP A 299 5.07 3.28 0.01
CA ASP A 299 5.90 4.48 0.21
C ASP A 299 7.15 4.39 -0.66
N ARG A 300 7.87 3.26 -0.61
CA ARG A 300 9.04 3.06 -1.47
C ARG A 300 8.69 3.11 -2.95
N ALA A 301 7.61 2.45 -3.37
CA ALA A 301 7.19 2.45 -4.77
C ALA A 301 6.86 3.85 -5.29
N LEU A 302 6.13 4.66 -4.52
CA LEU A 302 5.77 6.03 -4.87
C LEU A 302 7.02 6.92 -4.97
N ARG A 303 7.98 6.77 -4.07
CA ARG A 303 9.28 7.46 -4.14
C ARG A 303 10.03 7.10 -5.41
N GLU A 304 10.09 5.83 -5.76
CA GLU A 304 10.76 5.36 -6.98
C GLU A 304 10.12 5.92 -8.25
N VAL A 305 8.78 5.94 -8.31
CA VAL A 305 8.05 6.59 -9.41
C VAL A 305 8.40 8.09 -9.48
N LEU A 306 8.39 8.79 -8.35
CA LEU A 306 8.69 10.21 -8.28
C LEU A 306 10.10 10.52 -8.77
N LEU A 307 11.11 9.78 -8.27
CA LEU A 307 12.51 9.94 -8.67
C LEU A 307 12.69 9.64 -10.16
N ALA A 308 12.11 8.55 -10.67
CA ALA A 308 12.19 8.20 -12.08
C ALA A 308 11.53 9.26 -12.99
N ALA A 309 10.38 9.79 -12.60
CA ALA A 309 9.67 10.82 -13.36
C ALA A 309 10.41 12.18 -13.34
N VAL A 310 10.99 12.56 -12.20
CA VAL A 310 11.84 13.77 -12.10
C VAL A 310 13.09 13.63 -12.96
N ARG A 311 13.78 12.48 -12.91
CA ARG A 311 14.93 12.19 -13.80
C ARG A 311 14.53 12.31 -15.26
N LEU A 312 13.37 11.78 -15.63
CA LEU A 312 12.86 11.85 -16.99
C LEU A 312 12.62 13.31 -17.42
N GLY A 313 11.94 14.10 -16.59
CA GLY A 313 11.72 15.53 -16.84
C GLY A 313 13.02 16.31 -17.03
N ILE A 314 14.03 16.08 -16.18
CA ILE A 314 15.35 16.69 -16.33
C ILE A 314 15.98 16.33 -17.68
N ARG A 315 15.92 15.06 -18.11
CA ARG A 315 16.46 14.61 -19.41
C ARG A 315 15.69 15.12 -20.63
N MET A 316 14.40 15.42 -20.47
CA MET A 316 13.56 16.00 -21.52
C MET A 316 13.73 17.54 -21.65
N SER A 317 14.38 18.17 -20.67
CA SER A 317 14.43 19.62 -20.59
C SER A 317 15.49 20.21 -21.52
N VAL A 318 15.06 21.14 -22.38
CA VAL A 318 15.96 21.90 -23.27
C VAL A 318 16.84 22.85 -22.47
N ASP A 319 16.32 23.41 -21.37
CA ASP A 319 17.06 24.25 -20.43
C ASP A 319 17.31 23.46 -19.13
N PRO A 320 18.56 23.05 -18.84
CA PRO A 320 18.93 22.39 -17.59
C PRO A 320 18.59 23.19 -16.33
N ASP A 321 18.54 24.52 -16.43
CA ASP A 321 18.28 25.42 -15.31
C ASP A 321 16.79 25.67 -15.08
N ALA A 322 15.95 25.41 -16.09
CA ALA A 322 14.50 25.50 -16.02
C ALA A 322 13.83 24.19 -16.46
N PRO A 323 13.96 23.10 -15.68
CA PRO A 323 13.45 21.80 -16.08
C PRO A 323 11.92 21.81 -16.22
N SER A 324 11.44 21.16 -17.28
CA SER A 324 10.03 20.89 -17.53
C SER A 324 9.71 19.44 -17.18
N PHE A 325 8.69 19.24 -16.35
CA PHE A 325 8.26 17.92 -15.93
C PHE A 325 7.03 17.48 -16.74
N PRO A 326 7.04 16.27 -17.33
CA PRO A 326 5.91 15.80 -18.11
C PRO A 326 4.70 15.51 -17.20
N PRO A 327 3.47 15.59 -17.74
CA PRO A 327 2.30 15.06 -17.05
C PRO A 327 2.47 13.58 -16.71
N LEU A 328 1.87 13.13 -15.60
CA LEU A 328 1.97 11.76 -15.12
C LEU A 328 0.59 11.18 -14.77
N VAL A 329 0.33 9.95 -15.23
CA VAL A 329 -0.82 9.15 -14.82
C VAL A 329 -0.31 7.88 -14.16
N LEU A 330 -0.61 7.70 -12.87
CA LEU A 330 -0.27 6.53 -12.09
C LEU A 330 -1.50 5.60 -11.96
N ASN A 331 -1.32 4.30 -12.15
CA ASN A 331 -2.33 3.29 -11.81
C ASN A 331 -1.87 2.43 -10.65
N LEU A 332 -2.74 2.28 -9.64
CA LEU A 332 -2.59 1.38 -8.50
C LEU A 332 -3.77 0.40 -8.46
N SER A 333 -3.48 -0.88 -8.66
CA SER A 333 -4.51 -1.94 -8.70
C SER A 333 -4.46 -2.87 -7.49
N PHE A 334 -4.14 -2.31 -6.32
CA PHE A 334 -4.20 -2.97 -5.02
C PHE A 334 -5.32 -2.41 -4.14
N GLY A 335 -5.72 -3.18 -3.13
CA GLY A 335 -6.72 -2.74 -2.19
C GLY A 335 -6.95 -3.69 -1.03
N MET A 336 -7.51 -3.10 0.02
CA MET A 336 -7.87 -3.72 1.29
C MET A 336 -9.32 -3.40 1.65
N PHE A 337 -9.95 -4.25 2.46
CA PHE A 337 -11.31 -4.05 2.94
C PHE A 337 -11.34 -3.15 4.18
N ALA A 338 -10.52 -3.49 5.19
CA ALA A 338 -10.44 -2.80 6.46
C ALA A 338 -9.49 -1.59 6.41
N GLY A 339 -9.69 -0.67 7.35
CA GLY A 339 -9.06 0.64 7.41
C GLY A 339 -10.07 1.73 7.82
N PRO A 340 -9.59 2.94 8.15
CA PRO A 340 -10.45 4.03 8.63
C PRO A 340 -11.40 4.55 7.54
N CYS A 341 -11.03 4.38 6.26
CA CYS A 341 -11.78 4.78 5.06
C CYS A 341 -12.25 6.24 5.05
N ASP A 342 -11.47 7.12 5.65
CA ASP A 342 -11.78 8.55 5.80
C ASP A 342 -10.70 9.47 5.20
N GLY A 343 -9.75 8.92 4.44
CA GLY A 343 -8.66 9.66 3.86
C GLY A 343 -7.46 9.83 4.76
N MET A 344 -7.44 9.20 5.94
CA MET A 344 -6.32 9.22 6.87
C MET A 344 -5.69 7.85 7.10
N GLY A 345 -6.06 6.80 6.36
CA GLY A 345 -5.25 5.58 6.33
C GLY A 345 -3.82 5.88 5.84
N LYS A 346 -2.82 5.09 6.30
CA LYS A 346 -1.41 5.29 5.91
C LYS A 346 -1.26 5.38 4.38
N ASN A 347 -1.85 4.43 3.65
CA ASN A 347 -1.80 4.38 2.18
C ASN A 347 -2.52 5.57 1.53
N GLU A 348 -3.67 5.99 2.08
CA GLU A 348 -4.41 7.16 1.59
C GLU A 348 -3.56 8.43 1.66
N ARG A 349 -2.85 8.63 2.78
CA ARG A 349 -1.97 9.78 2.97
C ARG A 349 -0.75 9.72 2.06
N LEU A 350 -0.16 8.54 1.83
CA LEU A 350 0.96 8.37 0.89
C LEU A 350 0.56 8.78 -0.53
N LEU A 351 -0.62 8.35 -1.00
CA LEU A 351 -1.12 8.71 -2.33
C LEU A 351 -1.41 10.22 -2.44
N ARG A 352 -2.02 10.82 -1.42
CA ARG A 352 -2.26 12.27 -1.38
C ARG A 352 -0.95 13.05 -1.42
N ARG A 353 0.03 12.66 -0.60
CA ARG A 353 1.35 13.29 -0.55
C ARG A 353 2.09 13.21 -1.88
N PHE A 354 2.01 12.07 -2.57
CA PHE A 354 2.59 11.93 -3.91
C PHE A 354 1.97 12.93 -4.91
N LEU A 355 0.63 13.05 -4.92
CA LEU A 355 -0.08 14.00 -5.79
C LEU A 355 0.33 15.45 -5.49
N GLU A 356 0.40 15.82 -4.20
CA GLU A 356 0.80 17.15 -3.75
C GLU A 356 2.23 17.49 -4.20
N ILE A 357 3.19 16.59 -3.93
CA ILE A 357 4.61 16.81 -4.30
C ILE A 357 4.76 16.93 -5.82
N TYR A 358 4.17 16.02 -6.59
CA TYR A 358 4.34 16.03 -8.04
C TYR A 358 3.70 17.28 -8.68
N ARG A 359 2.50 17.66 -8.25
CA ARG A 359 1.81 18.87 -8.74
C ARG A 359 2.50 20.16 -8.31
N ALA A 360 3.34 20.12 -7.27
CA ALA A 360 4.16 21.24 -6.82
C ALA A 360 5.51 21.35 -7.56
N LEU A 361 5.85 20.43 -8.45
CA LEU A 361 7.04 20.56 -9.30
C LEU A 361 6.95 21.82 -10.18
N PRO A 362 8.09 22.41 -10.59
CA PRO A 362 8.13 23.53 -11.53
C PRO A 362 7.25 23.31 -12.76
N GLY A 363 6.47 24.34 -13.13
CA GLY A 363 5.49 24.24 -14.22
C GLY A 363 4.16 23.58 -13.83
N ALA A 364 4.00 23.15 -12.58
CA ALA A 364 2.79 22.53 -12.02
C ALA A 364 2.22 21.42 -12.92
N PRO A 365 3.03 20.37 -13.20
CA PRO A 365 2.64 19.33 -14.14
C PRO A 365 1.37 18.61 -13.67
N ARG A 366 0.53 18.22 -14.63
CA ARG A 366 -0.67 17.44 -14.32
C ARG A 366 -0.26 16.07 -13.78
N CYS A 367 -0.87 15.67 -12.67
CA CYS A 367 -0.70 14.35 -12.09
C CYS A 367 -2.05 13.77 -11.71
N GLU A 368 -2.32 12.54 -12.09
CA GLU A 368 -3.52 11.80 -11.70
C GLU A 368 -3.14 10.39 -11.21
N ILE A 369 -3.85 9.91 -10.18
CA ILE A 369 -3.75 8.53 -9.73
C ILE A 369 -5.10 7.85 -9.94
N THR A 370 -5.12 6.73 -10.63
CA THR A 370 -6.26 5.82 -10.73
C THR A 370 -6.09 4.67 -9.76
N VAL A 371 -7.14 4.38 -8.98
CA VAL A 371 -7.17 3.29 -8.02
C VAL A 371 -8.37 2.41 -8.30
N ALA A 372 -8.16 1.09 -8.33
CA ALA A 372 -9.24 0.12 -8.44
C ALA A 372 -10.21 0.29 -7.25
N ALA A 373 -11.51 0.51 -7.53
CA ALA A 373 -12.48 0.84 -6.48
C ALA A 373 -12.73 -0.27 -5.46
N GLY A 374 -12.53 -1.54 -5.85
CA GLY A 374 -12.72 -2.70 -4.98
C GLY A 374 -13.67 -3.73 -5.56
N ASN A 375 -13.48 -4.99 -5.15
CA ASN A 375 -14.26 -6.14 -5.61
C ASN A 375 -15.10 -6.76 -4.46
N SER A 376 -15.46 -5.97 -3.45
CA SER A 376 -16.00 -6.46 -2.17
C SER A 376 -17.51 -6.33 -2.04
N PHE A 377 -18.23 -5.90 -3.08
CA PHE A 377 -19.68 -5.62 -3.02
C PHE A 377 -20.52 -6.80 -2.49
N GLN A 378 -20.15 -8.04 -2.83
CA GLN A 378 -20.88 -9.26 -2.41
C GLN A 378 -20.19 -10.02 -1.28
N SER A 379 -19.17 -9.42 -0.65
CA SER A 379 -18.30 -10.13 0.29
C SER A 379 -18.95 -10.36 1.66
N ARG A 380 -19.92 -9.51 2.04
CA ARG A 380 -20.43 -9.40 3.42
C ARG A 380 -19.32 -9.08 4.44
N ALA A 381 -18.27 -8.39 3.98
CA ALA A 381 -17.12 -8.00 4.79
C ALA A 381 -17.33 -6.69 5.58
N MET A 382 -18.47 -6.02 5.40
CA MET A 382 -18.75 -4.69 5.95
C MET A 382 -20.07 -4.72 6.72
N ALA A 383 -20.09 -4.08 7.87
CA ALA A 383 -21.31 -3.72 8.58
C ALA A 383 -21.23 -2.26 9.03
N ASN A 384 -22.38 -1.58 9.08
CA ASN A 384 -22.51 -0.23 9.58
C ASN A 384 -23.79 -0.13 10.41
N THR A 385 -23.72 0.56 11.54
CA THR A 385 -24.83 0.63 12.49
C THR A 385 -24.74 1.90 13.32
N HIS A 386 -25.85 2.26 13.96
CA HIS A 386 -25.87 3.23 15.03
C HIS A 386 -26.05 2.49 16.35
N LEU A 387 -25.17 2.73 17.32
CA LEU A 387 -25.28 2.16 18.66
C LEU A 387 -25.87 3.19 19.60
N ALA A 388 -26.99 2.84 20.23
CA ALA A 388 -27.55 3.59 21.35
C ALA A 388 -26.93 3.11 22.66
N THR A 389 -26.93 3.99 23.66
CA THR A 389 -26.54 3.64 25.03
C THR A 389 -27.33 2.44 25.56
N GLY A 390 -26.62 1.45 26.11
CA GLY A 390 -27.23 0.34 26.87
C GLY A 390 -27.93 -0.74 26.05
N GLU A 391 -28.10 -0.55 24.74
CA GLU A 391 -28.64 -1.58 23.83
C GLU A 391 -27.49 -2.31 23.13
N PRO A 392 -27.20 -3.58 23.49
CA PRO A 392 -26.15 -4.33 22.84
C PRO A 392 -26.55 -4.71 21.42
N LEU A 393 -25.69 -4.41 20.45
CA LEU A 393 -25.79 -4.96 19.10
C LEU A 393 -24.99 -6.26 19.02
N THR A 394 -25.57 -7.27 18.41
CA THR A 394 -24.89 -8.55 18.15
C THR A 394 -24.70 -8.77 16.66
N LEU A 395 -23.51 -9.18 16.26
CA LEU A 395 -23.13 -9.53 14.89
C LEU A 395 -22.46 -10.90 14.87
N ASP A 396 -22.95 -11.77 13.98
CA ASP A 396 -22.34 -13.07 13.73
C ASP A 396 -21.23 -12.92 12.68
N TRP A 397 -20.04 -13.39 13.02
CA TRP A 397 -18.84 -13.38 12.20
C TRP A 397 -18.42 -14.80 11.89
N SER A 398 -18.56 -15.19 10.63
CA SER A 398 -18.17 -16.52 10.15
C SER A 398 -16.68 -16.57 9.87
N VAL A 399 -15.94 -17.30 10.71
CA VAL A 399 -14.54 -17.67 10.50
C VAL A 399 -14.49 -19.08 9.92
N LEU A 400 -13.97 -19.22 8.70
CA LEU A 400 -14.10 -20.45 7.92
C LEU A 400 -13.07 -21.53 8.34
N PRO A 401 -13.42 -22.83 8.21
CA PRO A 401 -12.47 -23.91 8.42
C PRO A 401 -11.42 -23.96 7.30
N ASP A 402 -10.30 -24.62 7.57
CA ASP A 402 -9.16 -24.76 6.64
C ASP A 402 -8.59 -23.40 6.20
N ASP A 403 -8.55 -22.46 7.14
CA ASP A 403 -7.91 -21.17 7.00
C ASP A 403 -6.53 -21.18 7.65
N LYS A 404 -5.49 -20.88 6.87
CA LYS A 404 -4.08 -20.90 7.28
C LYS A 404 -3.54 -19.50 7.58
N THR A 405 -4.38 -18.49 7.48
CA THR A 405 -4.09 -17.10 7.80
C THR A 405 -4.95 -16.63 8.96
N SER A 406 -4.53 -15.54 9.61
CA SER A 406 -5.32 -14.93 10.68
C SER A 406 -6.46 -14.13 10.08
N SER A 407 -7.62 -14.20 10.72
CA SER A 407 -8.77 -13.36 10.37
C SER A 407 -8.83 -12.14 11.30
N PHE A 408 -9.18 -10.98 10.74
CA PHE A 408 -9.26 -9.72 11.49
C PHE A 408 -10.58 -9.01 11.26
N VAL A 409 -11.06 -8.32 12.30
CA VAL A 409 -12.14 -7.33 12.22
C VAL A 409 -11.65 -6.02 12.82
N GLU A 410 -11.91 -4.91 12.14
CA GLU A 410 -11.72 -3.56 12.67
C GLU A 410 -13.07 -2.89 12.89
N ILE A 411 -13.24 -2.25 14.04
CA ILE A 411 -14.42 -1.51 14.45
C ILE A 411 -13.98 -0.06 14.64
N TRP A 412 -14.47 0.84 13.80
CA TRP A 412 -14.09 2.26 13.78
C TRP A 412 -15.26 3.15 14.22
N LEU A 413 -14.98 4.04 15.15
CA LEU A 413 -15.93 5.05 15.64
C LEU A 413 -15.65 6.43 15.03
N PRO A 414 -16.57 7.40 15.13
CA PRO A 414 -16.37 8.75 14.60
C PRO A 414 -15.20 9.47 15.31
N GLU A 415 -14.80 10.58 14.72
CA GLU A 415 -13.74 11.43 15.28
C GLU A 415 -14.26 12.28 16.44
N ARG A 416 -13.40 12.50 17.45
CA ARG A 416 -13.72 13.32 18.62
C ARG A 416 -12.53 14.11 19.14
N SER A 417 -12.83 15.15 19.91
CA SER A 417 -11.85 16.14 20.39
C SER A 417 -11.13 15.75 21.69
N SER A 418 -11.64 14.77 22.47
CA SER A 418 -11.02 14.26 23.70
C SER A 418 -11.59 12.89 24.14
N GLY A 419 -10.81 12.18 24.97
CA GLY A 419 -10.82 10.73 25.21
C GLY A 419 -11.79 10.15 26.27
N GLY A 420 -12.03 8.83 26.18
CA GLY A 420 -12.95 7.99 26.98
C GLY A 420 -13.74 7.00 26.11
N ALA A 421 -13.77 5.71 26.44
CA ALA A 421 -14.37 4.67 25.58
C ALA A 421 -15.87 4.88 25.33
N GLU A 422 -16.28 5.00 24.07
CA GLU A 422 -17.69 5.13 23.67
C GLU A 422 -18.36 3.77 23.46
N ILE A 423 -17.57 2.70 23.32
CA ILE A 423 -18.09 1.33 23.25
C ILE A 423 -17.29 0.38 24.15
N SER A 424 -17.89 -0.76 24.42
CA SER A 424 -17.19 -1.97 24.82
C SER A 424 -17.56 -3.10 23.87
N VAL A 425 -16.60 -3.98 23.60
CA VAL A 425 -16.77 -5.11 22.70
C VAL A 425 -16.48 -6.41 23.45
N THR A 426 -17.36 -7.38 23.34
CA THR A 426 -17.07 -8.77 23.71
C THR A 426 -17.02 -9.65 22.48
N LEU A 427 -16.22 -10.70 22.57
CA LEU A 427 -16.07 -11.70 21.53
C LEU A 427 -16.38 -13.08 22.11
N THR A 428 -17.21 -13.84 21.42
CA THR A 428 -17.60 -15.19 21.82
C THR A 428 -17.14 -16.19 20.75
N PRO A 429 -16.23 -17.14 21.08
CA PRO A 429 -15.86 -18.21 20.18
C PRO A 429 -16.99 -19.24 19.98
N PRO A 430 -17.01 -19.95 18.84
CA PRO A 430 -17.88 -21.10 18.65
C PRO A 430 -17.69 -22.14 19.77
N GLY A 431 -18.73 -22.34 20.58
CA GLY A 431 -18.72 -23.30 21.69
C GLY A 431 -17.79 -22.96 22.87
N GLY A 432 -17.26 -21.72 22.91
CA GLY A 432 -16.39 -21.25 23.99
C GLY A 432 -17.03 -20.15 24.85
N PRO A 433 -16.36 -19.74 25.94
CA PRO A 433 -16.86 -18.68 26.81
C PRO A 433 -16.73 -17.29 26.17
N VAL A 434 -17.64 -16.39 26.53
CA VAL A 434 -17.57 -14.96 26.17
C VAL A 434 -16.35 -14.31 26.81
N SER A 435 -15.66 -13.43 26.08
CA SER A 435 -14.59 -12.60 26.66
C SER A 435 -15.11 -11.60 27.70
N PRO A 436 -14.25 -11.11 28.60
CA PRO A 436 -14.53 -9.84 29.28
C PRO A 436 -14.79 -8.71 28.26
N PRO A 437 -15.58 -7.68 28.62
CA PRO A 437 -15.73 -6.48 27.80
C PRO A 437 -14.40 -5.76 27.59
N SER A 438 -14.15 -5.31 26.37
CA SER A 438 -12.98 -4.50 26.04
C SER A 438 -12.96 -3.18 26.79
N ARG A 439 -11.75 -2.68 27.05
CA ARG A 439 -11.52 -1.35 27.61
C ARG A 439 -10.43 -0.65 26.82
N LEU A 440 -10.62 0.65 26.63
CA LEU A 440 -9.67 1.48 25.90
C LEU A 440 -8.27 1.41 26.54
N GLY A 441 -7.25 1.15 25.73
CA GLY A 441 -5.86 0.99 26.14
C GLY A 441 -5.50 -0.43 26.58
N GLU A 442 -6.47 -1.35 26.65
CA GLU A 442 -6.24 -2.74 27.04
C GLU A 442 -6.18 -3.70 25.84
N MET A 443 -5.58 -4.86 26.08
CA MET A 443 -5.60 -6.02 25.20
C MET A 443 -6.13 -7.23 25.97
N ILE A 444 -7.04 -7.98 25.36
CA ILE A 444 -7.69 -9.14 25.99
C ILE A 444 -7.39 -10.40 25.17
N ASP A 445 -6.79 -11.40 25.80
CA ASP A 445 -6.59 -12.73 25.23
C ASP A 445 -7.79 -13.65 25.49
N LEU A 446 -8.25 -14.32 24.44
CA LEU A 446 -9.21 -15.41 24.53
C LEU A 446 -8.45 -16.73 24.30
N SER A 447 -8.23 -17.47 25.38
CA SER A 447 -7.46 -18.71 25.32
C SER A 447 -8.30 -19.93 24.93
N ALA A 448 -7.74 -20.81 24.10
CA ALA A 448 -8.22 -22.16 23.87
C ALA A 448 -7.10 -23.16 24.19
N GLY A 449 -7.30 -24.00 25.20
CA GLY A 449 -6.28 -24.99 25.60
C GLY A 449 -5.02 -24.40 26.26
N GLY A 450 -5.09 -23.19 26.82
CA GLY A 450 -3.97 -22.53 27.53
C GLY A 450 -3.24 -21.46 26.72
N ASP A 451 -3.40 -21.46 25.40
CA ASP A 451 -2.81 -20.47 24.48
C ASP A 451 -3.88 -19.54 23.89
N ALA A 452 -3.52 -18.28 23.63
CA ALA A 452 -4.44 -17.28 23.06
C ALA A 452 -4.85 -17.66 21.62
N ALA A 453 -6.12 -18.00 21.41
CA ALA A 453 -6.71 -18.34 20.12
C ALA A 453 -7.26 -17.10 19.38
N ALA A 454 -7.66 -16.08 20.14
CA ALA A 454 -8.05 -14.78 19.62
C ALA A 454 -7.61 -13.68 20.58
N ARG A 455 -7.58 -12.45 20.08
CA ARG A 455 -7.23 -11.26 20.87
C ARG A 455 -8.06 -10.06 20.46
N ILE A 456 -8.40 -9.24 21.44
CA ILE A 456 -9.04 -7.93 21.27
C ILE A 456 -7.99 -6.86 21.58
N TYR A 457 -7.83 -5.89 20.70
CA TYR A 457 -7.06 -4.67 20.92
C TYR A 457 -8.02 -3.49 20.90
N HIS A 458 -8.04 -2.67 21.94
CA HIS A 458 -8.91 -1.48 22.00
C HIS A 458 -8.05 -0.24 22.18
N GLN A 459 -8.01 0.59 21.15
CA GLN A 459 -7.03 1.65 21.01
C GLN A 459 -7.69 2.98 20.63
N GLU A 460 -6.96 4.06 20.88
CA GLU A 460 -7.22 5.38 20.30
C GLU A 460 -6.10 5.68 19.30
N VAL A 461 -6.47 6.14 18.11
CA VAL A 461 -5.55 6.54 17.05
C VAL A 461 -5.68 8.05 16.85
N SER A 462 -4.60 8.78 17.07
CA SER A 462 -4.54 10.22 16.80
C SER A 462 -4.56 10.50 15.30
N ARG A 463 -5.30 11.54 14.89
CA ARG A 463 -5.15 12.11 13.54
C ARG A 463 -3.89 12.97 13.48
N GLN A 464 -3.15 12.87 12.38
CA GLN A 464 -2.05 13.80 12.13
C GLN A 464 -2.62 15.22 11.90
N GLY A 465 -2.02 16.23 12.55
CA GLY A 465 -2.34 17.64 12.33
C GLY A 465 -3.37 18.26 13.29
N GLY A 466 -3.81 17.56 14.34
CA GLY A 466 -4.72 18.11 15.35
C GLY A 466 -4.87 17.26 16.60
N PRO A 467 -5.64 17.72 17.61
CA PRO A 467 -5.87 17.00 18.86
C PRO A 467 -6.89 15.85 18.71
N ALA A 468 -7.48 15.69 17.53
CA ALA A 468 -8.58 14.76 17.33
C ALA A 468 -8.11 13.30 17.29
N VAL A 469 -8.93 12.43 17.89
CA VAL A 469 -8.67 10.99 18.00
C VAL A 469 -9.86 10.20 17.44
N ARG A 470 -9.58 8.97 17.01
CA ARG A 470 -10.60 7.96 16.70
C ARG A 470 -10.39 6.74 17.58
N GLU A 471 -11.48 6.25 18.14
CA GLU A 471 -11.51 4.97 18.83
C GLU A 471 -11.59 3.83 17.81
N VAL A 472 -10.78 2.79 18.02
CA VAL A 472 -10.73 1.59 17.19
C VAL A 472 -10.64 0.34 18.05
N VAL A 473 -11.40 -0.69 17.68
CA VAL A 473 -11.26 -2.04 18.25
C VAL A 473 -10.87 -3.00 17.14
N THR A 474 -9.74 -3.68 17.30
CA THR A 474 -9.26 -4.71 16.39
C THR A 474 -9.40 -6.08 17.03
N LEU A 475 -10.15 -6.96 16.38
CA LEU A 475 -10.26 -8.38 16.74
C LEU A 475 -9.32 -9.16 15.84
N ALA A 476 -8.46 -9.99 16.43
CA ALA A 476 -7.53 -10.86 15.71
C ALA A 476 -7.78 -12.31 16.12
N VAL A 477 -8.16 -13.16 15.16
CA VAL A 477 -8.37 -14.59 15.36
C VAL A 477 -7.26 -15.35 14.66
N ARG A 478 -6.64 -16.31 15.35
CA ARG A 478 -5.60 -17.17 14.76
C ARG A 478 -6.15 -17.99 13.58
N PRO A 479 -5.27 -18.54 12.74
CA PRO A 479 -5.67 -19.51 11.72
C PRO A 479 -6.51 -20.66 12.32
N THR A 480 -7.47 -21.17 11.53
CA THR A 480 -8.28 -22.34 11.90
C THR A 480 -7.61 -23.66 11.52
N THR A 481 -6.48 -23.59 10.82
CA THR A 481 -5.63 -24.73 10.46
C THR A 481 -4.16 -24.32 10.40
N GLY A 482 -3.27 -25.24 10.80
CA GLY A 482 -1.82 -25.04 10.76
C GLY A 482 -1.11 -26.09 9.91
N ASP A 483 0.01 -25.72 9.28
CA ASP A 483 0.83 -26.63 8.49
C ASP A 483 1.74 -27.53 9.36
N ARG A 484 1.86 -27.24 10.66
CA ARG A 484 2.76 -27.95 11.59
C ARG A 484 1.97 -28.55 12.77
N PRO A 485 2.34 -29.76 13.24
CA PRO A 485 1.78 -30.33 14.46
C PRO A 485 2.04 -29.40 15.67
N GLY A 486 1.07 -29.30 16.57
CA GLY A 486 1.18 -28.53 17.81
C GLY A 486 1.00 -27.01 17.65
N VAL A 487 0.66 -26.51 16.46
CA VAL A 487 0.27 -25.10 16.30
C VAL A 487 -1.11 -24.88 16.89
N VAL A 488 -1.23 -23.88 17.76
CA VAL A 488 -2.51 -23.42 18.32
C VAL A 488 -3.33 -22.80 17.20
N VAL A 489 -4.52 -23.35 17.00
CA VAL A 489 -5.50 -22.89 16.00
C VAL A 489 -6.75 -22.37 16.71
N ALA A 490 -7.42 -21.42 16.08
CA ALA A 490 -8.72 -20.94 16.55
C ALA A 490 -9.84 -21.90 16.13
N PRO A 491 -10.93 -22.01 16.90
CA PRO A 491 -12.13 -22.71 16.44
C PRO A 491 -12.72 -22.03 15.20
N ALA A 492 -12.97 -22.82 14.16
CA ALA A 492 -13.78 -22.40 13.02
C ALA A 492 -15.27 -22.38 13.39
N GLY A 493 -16.04 -21.50 12.76
CA GLY A 493 -17.47 -21.37 12.96
C GLY A 493 -17.93 -19.92 13.12
N ILE A 494 -19.11 -19.77 13.72
CA ILE A 494 -19.69 -18.46 14.01
C ILE A 494 -19.13 -17.94 15.31
N TRP A 495 -18.37 -16.85 15.21
CA TRP A 495 -17.96 -16.03 16.33
C TRP A 495 -18.99 -14.91 16.52
N THR A 496 -19.38 -14.65 17.75
CA THR A 496 -20.37 -13.60 18.04
C THR A 496 -19.67 -12.38 18.60
N LEU A 497 -19.83 -11.24 17.92
CA LEU A 497 -19.37 -9.93 18.34
C LEU A 497 -20.55 -9.23 19.02
N THR A 498 -20.36 -8.77 20.25
CA THR A 498 -21.36 -7.92 20.92
C THR A 498 -20.76 -6.56 21.21
N LEU A 499 -21.37 -5.52 20.66
CA LEU A 499 -20.99 -4.13 20.85
C LEU A 499 -22.00 -3.48 21.79
N THR A 500 -21.53 -2.81 22.84
CA THR A 500 -22.39 -2.08 23.78
C THR A 500 -21.91 -0.64 23.87
N GLY A 501 -22.80 0.31 23.59
CA GLY A 501 -22.52 1.74 23.76
C GLY A 501 -22.38 2.11 25.24
N THR A 502 -21.33 2.87 25.56
CA THR A 502 -21.09 3.44 26.90
C THR A 502 -22.08 4.58 27.16
N PRO A 503 -22.56 4.78 28.41
CA PRO A 503 -23.74 5.59 28.62
C PRO A 503 -23.53 7.09 28.42
N VAL A 504 -23.95 7.58 27.25
CA VAL A 504 -24.40 8.95 27.05
C VAL A 504 -25.85 8.87 26.55
N GLU A 505 -26.79 9.13 27.47
CA GLU A 505 -28.22 9.03 27.19
C GLU A 505 -28.61 9.98 26.04
N GLY A 506 -29.38 9.47 25.08
CA GLY A 506 -29.84 10.23 23.92
C GLY A 506 -28.82 10.42 22.78
N VAL A 507 -27.60 9.89 22.91
CA VAL A 507 -26.59 9.92 21.84
C VAL A 507 -26.49 8.53 21.20
N THR A 508 -26.56 8.49 19.88
CA THR A 508 -26.24 7.31 19.08
C THR A 508 -24.91 7.52 18.36
N VAL A 509 -24.03 6.52 18.41
CA VAL A 509 -22.72 6.58 17.74
C VAL A 509 -22.76 5.72 16.49
N GLU A 510 -22.35 6.28 15.35
CA GLU A 510 -22.18 5.52 14.11
C GLU A 510 -20.93 4.66 14.20
N VAL A 511 -21.05 3.37 13.89
CA VAL A 511 -19.93 2.42 13.95
C VAL A 511 -19.77 1.72 12.61
N ASP A 512 -18.55 1.78 12.07
CA ASP A 512 -18.14 1.03 10.88
C ASP A 512 -17.36 -0.21 11.29
N ILE A 513 -17.76 -1.38 10.78
CA ILE A 513 -17.18 -2.67 11.13
C ILE A 513 -16.75 -3.38 9.85
N ARG A 514 -15.48 -3.79 9.76
CA ARG A 514 -14.90 -4.34 8.54
C ARG A 514 -14.04 -5.57 8.82
N THR A 515 -14.25 -6.66 8.10
CA THR A 515 -13.29 -7.77 8.07
C THR A 515 -12.11 -7.40 7.18
N GLN A 516 -10.89 -7.80 7.53
CA GLN A 516 -9.74 -7.65 6.65
C GLN A 516 -9.80 -8.64 5.46
N ARG A 517 -9.08 -8.32 4.37
CA ARG A 517 -9.10 -9.13 3.15
C ARG A 517 -8.27 -10.40 3.33
N ASP A 518 -8.90 -11.55 3.14
CA ASP A 518 -8.29 -12.87 3.29
C ASP A 518 -8.67 -13.88 2.18
N ASP A 519 -8.91 -13.37 0.97
CA ASP A 519 -9.15 -14.17 -0.23
C ASP A 519 -7.91 -14.97 -0.71
N LYS A 520 -8.05 -15.75 -1.78
CA LYS A 520 -6.93 -16.53 -2.34
C LYS A 520 -5.87 -15.64 -3.00
N VAL A 521 -4.59 -15.78 -2.61
CA VAL A 521 -3.46 -15.20 -3.38
C VAL A 521 -3.28 -16.00 -4.69
N THR A 522 -3.19 -15.30 -5.82
CA THR A 522 -2.86 -15.93 -7.12
C THR A 522 -1.45 -16.53 -7.11
N PHE A 523 -1.24 -17.60 -7.86
CA PHE A 523 0.06 -18.30 -7.99
C PHE A 523 0.59 -18.95 -6.70
N ARG A 524 -0.24 -19.02 -5.65
CA ARG A 524 -0.01 -19.80 -4.43
C ARG A 524 -1.15 -20.79 -4.21
N PRO A 525 -0.88 -21.91 -3.49
CA PRO A 525 -1.96 -22.70 -2.91
C PRO A 525 -2.88 -21.81 -2.05
N PRO A 526 -4.19 -22.05 -2.03
CA PRO A 526 -5.10 -21.30 -1.17
C PRO A 526 -4.68 -21.47 0.30
N ARG A 527 -4.27 -20.38 0.94
CA ARG A 527 -3.98 -20.32 2.38
C ARG A 527 -5.15 -19.68 3.13
N GLY A 528 -5.60 -18.51 2.66
CA GLY A 528 -6.69 -17.75 3.25
C GLY A 528 -8.09 -18.25 2.93
N ARG A 529 -9.01 -17.96 3.85
CA ARG A 529 -10.46 -18.09 3.66
C ARG A 529 -11.12 -16.80 4.12
N GLN A 530 -11.66 -16.03 3.17
CA GLN A 530 -12.35 -14.77 3.50
C GLN A 530 -13.46 -14.99 4.53
N SER A 531 -13.23 -14.52 5.76
CA SER A 531 -14.26 -14.40 6.79
C SER A 531 -15.28 -13.32 6.41
N TYR A 532 -16.49 -13.42 6.95
CA TYR A 532 -17.58 -12.51 6.60
C TYR A 532 -18.61 -12.41 7.74
N PHE A 533 -19.43 -11.36 7.72
CA PHE A 533 -20.55 -11.21 8.63
C PHE A 533 -21.78 -11.96 8.11
N ASP A 534 -22.43 -12.74 8.97
CA ASP A 534 -23.62 -13.51 8.65
C ASP A 534 -24.85 -12.86 9.29
N ASP A 535 -25.50 -11.96 8.54
CA ASP A 535 -26.73 -11.31 8.97
C ASP A 535 -27.93 -12.03 8.33
N PRO A 536 -28.91 -12.51 9.12
CA PRO A 536 -30.11 -13.15 8.58
C PRO A 536 -30.93 -12.24 7.64
N ASN A 537 -30.76 -10.92 7.73
CA ASN A 537 -31.41 -9.96 6.84
C ASN A 537 -30.65 -9.77 5.51
N TYR A 538 -29.40 -10.21 5.41
CA TYR A 538 -28.62 -10.09 4.19
C TYR A 538 -29.09 -11.08 3.12
N ARG A 539 -29.93 -10.59 2.20
CA ARG A 539 -30.43 -11.40 1.10
C ARG A 539 -29.43 -11.45 -0.05
N ARG A 540 -28.94 -12.65 -0.36
CA ARG A 540 -28.02 -12.87 -1.49
C ARG A 540 -28.72 -12.95 -2.84
N PHE A 541 -29.90 -13.54 -2.85
CA PHE A 541 -30.66 -13.83 -4.07
C PHE A 541 -32.09 -13.28 -3.96
N ASP A 542 -32.61 -12.80 -5.09
CA ASP A 542 -34.00 -12.41 -5.22
C ASP A 542 -34.93 -13.64 -5.35
N ALA A 543 -36.23 -13.40 -5.47
CA ALA A 543 -37.23 -14.46 -5.61
C ALA A 543 -37.07 -15.31 -6.88
N THR A 544 -36.29 -14.85 -7.86
CA THR A 544 -36.00 -15.55 -9.11
C THR A 544 -34.68 -16.33 -9.07
N GLY A 545 -33.95 -16.27 -7.95
CA GLY A 545 -32.64 -16.89 -7.79
C GLY A 545 -31.49 -16.08 -8.40
N ARG A 546 -31.74 -14.84 -8.87
CA ARG A 546 -30.67 -13.96 -9.34
C ARG A 546 -29.97 -13.30 -8.17
N MET A 547 -28.66 -13.14 -8.28
CA MET A 547 -27.89 -12.42 -7.27
C MET A 547 -28.33 -10.96 -7.24
N ILE A 548 -28.71 -10.47 -6.06
CA ILE A 548 -29.08 -9.07 -5.84
C ILE A 548 -27.81 -8.23 -6.07
N ASN A 549 -27.91 -7.22 -6.92
CA ASN A 549 -26.79 -6.37 -7.33
C ASN A 549 -27.09 -4.88 -7.15
N ASP A 550 -27.81 -4.54 -6.10
CA ASP A 550 -28.09 -3.17 -5.64
C ASP A 550 -28.15 -3.17 -4.11
N THR A 551 -28.34 -1.99 -3.53
CA THR A 551 -28.45 -1.75 -2.08
C THR A 551 -29.91 -1.53 -1.66
N ASN A 552 -30.87 -1.76 -2.55
CA ASN A 552 -32.25 -1.36 -2.32
C ASN A 552 -32.96 -2.30 -1.34
N GLY A 553 -33.56 -1.72 -0.31
CA GLY A 553 -34.33 -2.50 0.68
C GLY A 553 -33.47 -3.42 1.54
N GLU A 554 -32.15 -3.19 1.61
CA GLU A 554 -31.30 -3.81 2.61
C GLU A 554 -31.70 -3.28 4.00
N VAL A 555 -31.86 -4.20 4.94
CA VAL A 555 -32.17 -3.91 6.34
C VAL A 555 -31.15 -4.66 7.20
N GLY A 556 -30.80 -4.08 8.34
CA GLY A 556 -29.78 -4.63 9.22
C GLY A 556 -28.40 -4.00 9.01
N PRO A 557 -27.44 -4.35 9.89
CA PRO A 557 -26.11 -3.76 9.90
C PRO A 557 -25.23 -4.20 8.73
N VAL A 558 -25.37 -5.44 8.23
CA VAL A 558 -24.55 -5.94 7.10
C VAL A 558 -25.22 -5.55 5.79
N THR A 559 -24.55 -4.69 5.02
CA THR A 559 -25.10 -4.16 3.75
C THR A 559 -24.05 -4.24 2.63
N ARG A 560 -24.48 -3.97 1.40
CA ARG A 560 -23.60 -3.83 0.23
C ARG A 560 -23.09 -2.40 0.01
N SER A 561 -23.40 -1.50 0.94
CA SER A 561 -22.86 -0.15 0.99
C SER A 561 -21.48 -0.11 1.67
N ARG A 562 -20.75 1.00 1.55
CA ARG A 562 -19.48 1.23 2.26
C ARG A 562 -18.38 0.23 1.97
N THR A 563 -18.34 -0.23 0.73
CA THR A 563 -17.43 -1.28 0.27
C THR A 563 -16.21 -0.73 -0.48
N LEU A 564 -15.99 0.59 -0.41
CA LEU A 564 -14.87 1.29 -1.06
C LEU A 564 -13.51 0.77 -0.59
N ASN A 565 -12.56 0.71 -1.52
CA ASN A 565 -11.18 0.32 -1.24
C ASN A 565 -10.58 1.25 -0.17
N ALA A 566 -10.12 0.67 0.94
CA ALA A 566 -9.57 1.42 2.07
C ALA A 566 -8.32 2.23 1.72
N TYR A 567 -7.64 1.93 0.61
CA TYR A 567 -6.45 2.67 0.18
C TYR A 567 -6.74 4.04 -0.42
N ALA A 568 -7.98 4.34 -0.78
CA ALA A 568 -8.35 5.62 -1.36
C ALA A 568 -9.84 5.94 -1.13
N SER A 569 -10.33 5.78 0.09
CA SER A 569 -11.73 6.06 0.45
C SER A 569 -11.97 7.48 0.95
N GLY A 570 -10.90 8.27 1.15
CA GLY A 570 -10.99 9.68 1.52
C GLY A 570 -11.73 10.57 0.53
N PRO A 571 -11.82 11.88 0.83
CA PRO A 571 -12.48 12.85 -0.03
C PRO A 571 -11.98 12.81 -1.47
N GLU A 572 -12.91 12.97 -2.40
CA GLU A 572 -12.63 12.94 -3.84
C GLU A 572 -11.78 14.13 -4.31
N ALA A 573 -12.02 15.32 -3.73
CA ALA A 573 -11.30 16.53 -4.09
C ALA A 573 -9.80 16.41 -3.77
N GLY A 574 -8.96 16.59 -4.80
CA GLY A 574 -7.49 16.57 -4.67
C GLY A 574 -6.88 15.18 -4.49
N GLY A 575 -7.68 14.12 -4.29
CA GLY A 575 -7.21 12.76 -4.07
C GLY A 575 -7.21 11.87 -5.33
N PRO A 576 -6.88 10.58 -5.18
CA PRO A 576 -6.94 9.59 -6.26
C PRO A 576 -8.36 9.37 -6.80
N LEU A 577 -8.45 9.02 -8.08
CA LEU A 577 -9.68 8.68 -8.79
C LEU A 577 -10.01 7.20 -8.59
N LEU A 578 -11.15 6.90 -7.94
CA LEU A 578 -11.62 5.53 -7.78
C LEU A 578 -12.37 5.07 -9.02
N VAL A 579 -12.00 3.90 -9.54
CA VAL A 579 -12.55 3.36 -10.77
C VAL A 579 -13.35 2.08 -10.52
N ALA A 580 -14.67 2.18 -10.72
CA ALA A 580 -15.60 1.07 -10.65
C ALA A 580 -15.63 0.23 -11.94
N GLY A 581 -16.09 -1.01 -11.81
CA GLY A 581 -16.21 -1.96 -12.92
C GLY A 581 -17.64 -2.04 -13.44
N VAL A 582 -17.82 -1.85 -14.75
CA VAL A 582 -19.11 -2.08 -15.45
C VAL A 582 -19.00 -3.17 -16.50
N ARG A 583 -20.14 -3.77 -16.81
CA ARG A 583 -20.27 -4.64 -17.99
C ARG A 583 -20.44 -3.81 -19.25
N ARG A 584 -19.79 -4.20 -20.34
CA ARG A 584 -19.89 -3.48 -21.62
C ARG A 584 -21.29 -3.52 -22.23
N THR A 585 -22.00 -4.65 -22.13
CA THR A 585 -23.27 -4.85 -22.86
C THR A 585 -24.42 -3.97 -22.39
N ASP A 586 -24.50 -3.72 -21.09
CA ASP A 586 -25.66 -3.07 -20.46
C ASP A 586 -25.26 -1.98 -19.46
N LEU A 587 -23.94 -1.74 -19.29
CA LEU A 587 -23.38 -0.68 -18.44
C LEU A 587 -23.79 -0.82 -16.97
N SER A 588 -24.32 -1.99 -16.60
CA SER A 588 -24.64 -2.32 -15.22
C SER A 588 -23.34 -2.50 -14.43
N PRO A 589 -23.32 -2.14 -13.14
CA PRO A 589 -22.20 -2.46 -12.26
C PRO A 589 -21.89 -3.96 -12.32
N ALA A 590 -20.61 -4.31 -12.42
CA ALA A 590 -20.20 -5.69 -12.25
C ALA A 590 -20.62 -6.19 -10.86
N LEU A 591 -20.93 -7.48 -10.72
CA LEU A 591 -21.49 -8.04 -9.48
C LEU A 591 -20.60 -7.79 -8.25
N TYR A 592 -19.29 -7.73 -8.44
CA TYR A 592 -18.31 -7.49 -7.38
C TYR A 592 -17.97 -6.00 -7.20
N SER A 593 -18.34 -5.13 -8.15
CA SER A 593 -17.95 -3.72 -8.13
C SER A 593 -18.61 -3.04 -6.94
N THR A 594 -17.74 -2.58 -6.08
CA THR A 594 -17.98 -1.84 -4.85
C THR A 594 -18.95 -0.66 -4.98
N ALA A 595 -19.47 -0.21 -3.84
CA ALA A 595 -20.34 0.92 -3.64
C ALA A 595 -19.86 1.82 -2.48
N GLY A 596 -20.18 3.11 -2.55
CA GLY A 596 -20.07 4.04 -1.43
C GLY A 596 -21.26 3.96 -0.45
N PRO A 597 -21.41 4.98 0.42
CA PRO A 597 -20.44 6.05 0.67
C PRO A 597 -19.19 5.53 1.41
N SER A 598 -18.18 6.36 1.69
CA SER A 598 -17.12 6.06 2.67
C SER A 598 -17.34 6.83 3.97
N ALA A 599 -16.62 6.44 5.03
CA ALA A 599 -16.59 7.19 6.29
C ALA A 599 -16.09 8.63 6.10
N GLY A 600 -15.22 8.88 5.10
CA GLY A 600 -14.71 10.20 4.75
C GLY A 600 -15.66 11.08 3.94
N GLY A 601 -16.92 10.69 3.80
CA GLY A 601 -17.93 11.47 3.08
C GLY A 601 -17.83 11.35 1.55
N ARG A 602 -17.05 10.41 1.02
CA ARG A 602 -17.04 10.12 -0.42
C ARG A 602 -18.33 9.38 -0.78
N PRO A 603 -19.15 9.85 -1.73
CA PRO A 603 -20.43 9.21 -2.03
C PRO A 603 -20.30 7.87 -2.76
N GLY A 604 -19.19 7.65 -3.47
CA GLY A 604 -18.97 6.45 -4.27
C GLY A 604 -17.66 6.53 -5.06
N PRO A 605 -17.47 5.63 -6.04
CA PRO A 605 -16.39 5.72 -7.01
C PRO A 605 -16.40 7.08 -7.74
N THR A 606 -15.27 7.48 -8.30
CA THR A 606 -15.19 8.74 -9.08
C THR A 606 -15.70 8.51 -10.49
N VAL A 607 -15.24 7.43 -11.12
CA VAL A 607 -15.63 7.03 -12.48
C VAL A 607 -15.84 5.53 -12.56
N CYS A 608 -16.41 5.04 -13.66
CA CYS A 608 -16.42 3.62 -13.99
C CYS A 608 -15.85 3.35 -15.38
N ALA A 609 -15.31 2.14 -15.56
CA ALA A 609 -14.82 1.63 -16.84
C ALA A 609 -15.14 0.14 -16.98
N GLN A 610 -14.99 -0.39 -18.20
CA GLN A 610 -15.32 -1.78 -18.48
C GLN A 610 -14.44 -2.73 -17.65
N SER A 611 -15.05 -3.66 -16.92
CA SER A 611 -14.33 -4.75 -16.25
C SER A 611 -14.68 -6.13 -16.82
N GLU A 612 -15.75 -6.23 -17.61
CA GLU A 612 -16.17 -7.45 -18.29
C GLU A 612 -17.06 -7.16 -19.51
N GLY A 613 -17.23 -8.14 -20.40
CA GLY A 613 -18.00 -8.00 -21.62
C GLY A 613 -19.50 -8.07 -21.40
N SER A 614 -19.98 -9.17 -20.82
CA SER A 614 -21.40 -9.42 -20.56
C SER A 614 -21.57 -10.39 -19.38
N PRO A 615 -22.80 -10.67 -18.91
CA PRO A 615 -23.03 -11.70 -17.88
C PRO A 615 -22.43 -13.07 -18.22
N SER A 616 -22.23 -13.37 -19.50
CA SER A 616 -21.63 -14.63 -19.99
C SER A 616 -20.20 -14.47 -20.51
N HIS A 617 -19.80 -13.28 -20.96
CA HIS A 617 -18.44 -12.98 -21.40
C HIS A 617 -17.67 -12.29 -20.29
N ILE A 618 -17.10 -13.09 -19.40
CA ILE A 618 -16.38 -12.60 -18.24
C ILE A 618 -15.00 -12.04 -18.64
N GLY A 619 -14.72 -10.83 -18.16
CA GLY A 619 -13.43 -10.16 -18.30
C GLY A 619 -13.21 -9.38 -19.59
N VAL A 620 -12.05 -8.72 -19.63
CA VAL A 620 -11.49 -7.95 -20.74
C VAL A 620 -10.23 -8.66 -21.22
N LEU A 621 -10.00 -8.66 -22.52
CA LEU A 621 -8.81 -9.25 -23.13
C LEU A 621 -7.65 -8.25 -23.11
N ALA A 622 -6.49 -8.73 -22.69
CA ALA A 622 -5.21 -8.05 -22.82
C ALA A 622 -4.12 -9.12 -23.00
N THR A 623 -2.87 -8.72 -23.18
CA THR A 623 -1.75 -9.66 -23.29
C THR A 623 -1.65 -10.56 -22.06
N GLY A 624 -1.23 -11.81 -22.31
CA GLY A 624 -0.67 -12.64 -21.26
C GLY A 624 0.72 -12.14 -20.85
N THR A 625 1.37 -12.89 -19.95
CA THR A 625 2.71 -12.58 -19.46
C THR A 625 3.71 -12.44 -20.61
N TYR A 626 3.68 -13.38 -21.55
CA TYR A 626 4.63 -13.46 -22.65
C TYR A 626 4.02 -12.96 -23.96
N SER A 627 4.86 -12.42 -24.85
CA SER A 627 4.43 -11.94 -26.17
C SER A 627 3.68 -13.00 -26.97
N GLY A 628 2.74 -12.55 -27.81
CA GLY A 628 1.93 -13.41 -28.66
C GLY A 628 0.83 -14.18 -27.91
N SER A 629 0.67 -13.97 -26.61
CA SER A 629 -0.40 -14.57 -25.81
C SER A 629 -1.44 -13.54 -25.37
N VAL A 630 -2.67 -14.03 -25.13
CA VAL A 630 -3.81 -13.21 -24.71
C VAL A 630 -4.47 -13.89 -23.53
N ALA A 631 -4.90 -13.10 -22.55
CA ALA A 631 -5.64 -13.59 -21.40
C ALA A 631 -6.85 -12.70 -21.11
N ALA A 632 -7.92 -13.30 -20.60
CA ALA A 632 -9.05 -12.58 -20.03
C ALA A 632 -8.86 -12.38 -18.51
N MET A 633 -9.08 -11.16 -18.02
CA MET A 633 -9.19 -10.87 -16.58
C MET A 633 -10.40 -9.98 -16.31
N ARG A 634 -10.94 -10.06 -15.09
CA ARG A 634 -12.02 -9.21 -14.61
C ARG A 634 -11.68 -8.63 -13.25
N GLY A 635 -12.33 -7.54 -12.88
CA GLY A 635 -12.11 -6.84 -11.62
C GLY A 635 -12.06 -5.33 -11.82
N THR A 636 -12.19 -4.56 -10.75
CA THR A 636 -11.91 -3.12 -10.81
C THR A 636 -10.44 -2.82 -11.15
N SER A 637 -9.53 -3.77 -10.92
CA SER A 637 -8.13 -3.70 -11.39
C SER A 637 -7.98 -3.77 -12.91
N VAL A 638 -9.01 -4.22 -13.63
CA VAL A 638 -9.09 -4.18 -15.10
C VAL A 638 -9.71 -2.87 -15.58
N ALA A 639 -10.66 -2.31 -14.82
CA ALA A 639 -11.31 -1.04 -15.13
C ALA A 639 -10.37 0.17 -14.93
N ALA A 640 -9.65 0.23 -13.81
CA ALA A 640 -8.74 1.32 -13.46
C ALA A 640 -7.71 1.69 -14.55
N PRO A 641 -6.94 0.75 -15.13
CA PRO A 641 -5.95 1.08 -16.15
C PRO A 641 -6.57 1.63 -17.44
N GLN A 642 -7.80 1.26 -17.78
CA GLN A 642 -8.48 1.82 -18.96
C GLN A 642 -8.89 3.27 -18.74
N ALA A 643 -9.31 3.63 -17.52
CA ALA A 643 -9.51 5.03 -17.15
C ALA A 643 -8.19 5.80 -17.19
N ALA A 644 -7.10 5.22 -16.70
CA ALA A 644 -5.77 5.81 -16.75
C ALA A 644 -5.35 6.13 -18.20
N ARG A 645 -5.57 5.18 -19.13
CA ARG A 645 -5.30 5.38 -20.55
C ARG A 645 -6.08 6.56 -21.14
N GLN A 646 -7.36 6.69 -20.80
CA GLN A 646 -8.20 7.77 -21.33
C GLN A 646 -7.87 9.13 -20.71
N ILE A 647 -7.52 9.16 -19.43
CA ILE A 647 -6.98 10.37 -18.77
C ILE A 647 -5.70 10.83 -19.48
N ALA A 648 -4.79 9.91 -19.78
CA ALA A 648 -3.56 10.23 -20.49
C ALA A 648 -3.84 10.78 -21.91
N ASN A 649 -4.84 10.23 -22.61
CA ASN A 649 -5.31 10.74 -23.91
C ASN A 649 -5.84 12.17 -23.81
N ALA A 650 -6.69 12.45 -22.82
CA ALA A 650 -7.20 13.80 -22.59
C ALA A 650 -6.07 14.79 -22.26
N ILE A 651 -5.16 14.42 -21.37
CA ILE A 651 -4.01 15.25 -20.97
C ILE A 651 -3.11 15.56 -22.18
N ALA A 652 -2.77 14.56 -23.00
CA ALA A 652 -1.94 14.77 -24.19
C ALA A 652 -2.61 15.70 -25.22
N ALA A 653 -3.95 15.71 -25.27
CA ALA A 653 -4.72 16.64 -26.10
C ALA A 653 -4.90 18.04 -25.46
N GLY A 654 -4.29 18.31 -24.30
CA GLY A 654 -4.45 19.57 -23.57
C GLY A 654 -5.82 19.74 -22.89
N LEU A 655 -6.58 18.66 -22.73
CA LEU A 655 -7.94 18.67 -22.18
C LEU A 655 -7.94 18.33 -20.68
N PRO A 656 -9.04 18.64 -19.95
CA PRO A 656 -9.23 18.16 -18.58
C PRO A 656 -9.22 16.63 -18.48
N SER A 657 -8.81 16.08 -17.33
CA SER A 657 -8.67 14.63 -17.09
C SER A 657 -9.95 13.82 -17.32
N THR A 658 -11.13 14.45 -17.25
CA THR A 658 -12.45 13.83 -17.51
C THR A 658 -12.92 13.96 -18.95
N ALA A 659 -12.17 14.64 -19.82
CA ALA A 659 -12.58 14.85 -21.21
C ALA A 659 -12.67 13.52 -21.97
N GLY A 660 -13.74 13.36 -22.76
CA GLY A 660 -14.04 12.11 -23.46
C GLY A 660 -14.75 11.05 -22.60
N MET A 661 -14.99 11.31 -21.31
CA MET A 661 -15.83 10.46 -20.46
C MET A 661 -17.30 10.92 -20.51
N ALA A 662 -18.23 9.97 -20.61
CA ALA A 662 -19.66 10.26 -20.65
C ALA A 662 -20.21 10.49 -19.22
N PRO A 663 -21.06 11.49 -18.99
CA PRO A 663 -21.68 11.68 -17.68
C PRO A 663 -22.64 10.53 -17.35
N LEU A 664 -22.76 10.18 -16.08
CA LEU A 664 -23.73 9.23 -15.55
C LEU A 664 -24.83 9.94 -14.76
N ASP A 665 -26.00 9.30 -14.67
CA ASP A 665 -27.11 9.76 -13.84
C ASP A 665 -26.68 9.82 -12.35
N PRO A 666 -26.95 10.92 -11.63
CA PRO A 666 -26.74 10.97 -10.18
C PRO A 666 -27.31 9.78 -9.40
N GLY A 667 -28.39 9.15 -9.88
CA GLY A 667 -29.04 8.00 -9.23
C GLY A 667 -28.19 6.73 -9.15
N VAL A 668 -27.03 6.66 -9.82
CA VAL A 668 -26.10 5.52 -9.74
C VAL A 668 -24.71 5.92 -9.25
N ARG A 669 -24.56 7.14 -8.67
CA ARG A 669 -23.26 7.70 -8.25
C ARG A 669 -22.58 6.87 -7.17
N ASP A 670 -23.35 6.28 -6.28
CA ASP A 670 -22.86 5.40 -5.22
C ASP A 670 -22.18 4.13 -5.76
N ARG A 671 -22.62 3.62 -6.92
CA ARG A 671 -22.10 2.42 -7.57
C ARG A 671 -21.08 2.67 -8.66
N LEU A 672 -21.29 3.70 -9.48
CA LEU A 672 -20.58 3.90 -10.75
C LEU A 672 -19.84 5.24 -10.83
N GLY A 673 -20.04 6.12 -9.86
CA GLY A 673 -19.48 7.47 -9.88
C GLY A 673 -20.18 8.41 -10.85
N THR A 674 -19.49 9.47 -11.22
CA THR A 674 -20.09 10.60 -11.97
C THR A 674 -19.89 10.51 -13.47
N HIS A 675 -18.85 9.81 -13.91
CA HIS A 675 -18.51 9.66 -15.32
C HIS A 675 -18.21 8.20 -15.67
N ARG A 676 -18.44 7.83 -16.93
CA ARG A 676 -18.09 6.55 -17.51
C ARG A 676 -17.05 6.72 -18.60
N VAL A 677 -16.08 5.82 -18.58
CA VAL A 677 -15.13 5.63 -19.65
C VAL A 677 -15.74 4.74 -20.72
N ASP A 678 -16.05 5.32 -21.88
CA ASP A 678 -16.45 4.55 -23.05
C ASP A 678 -15.22 3.99 -23.74
N VAL A 679 -15.06 2.67 -23.67
CA VAL A 679 -13.98 1.99 -24.38
C VAL A 679 -14.40 1.89 -25.85
N VAL A 680 -13.85 2.78 -26.68
CA VAL A 680 -13.87 2.60 -28.13
C VAL A 680 -12.90 1.47 -28.44
N VAL A 681 -13.39 0.22 -28.38
CA VAL A 681 -12.61 -0.92 -28.89
C VAL A 681 -12.50 -0.70 -30.39
N SER A 682 -11.34 -0.26 -30.86
CA SER A 682 -11.13 -0.08 -32.29
C SER A 682 -11.36 -1.42 -33.00
N GLU A 683 -11.89 -1.40 -34.23
CA GLU A 683 -12.07 -2.61 -35.03
C GLU A 683 -10.72 -3.36 -35.20
N THR A 684 -9.62 -2.61 -35.17
CA THR A 684 -8.24 -3.09 -35.10
C THR A 684 -7.96 -3.89 -33.83
N GLU A 685 -8.34 -3.40 -32.64
CA GLU A 685 -8.21 -4.14 -31.37
C GLU A 685 -9.07 -5.40 -31.33
N MET A 686 -10.27 -5.41 -31.92
CA MET A 686 -11.07 -6.64 -32.02
C MET A 686 -10.49 -7.66 -33.01
N ARG A 687 -9.84 -7.22 -34.09
CA ARG A 687 -9.13 -8.13 -35.02
C ARG A 687 -7.83 -8.68 -34.41
N ARG A 688 -7.19 -7.97 -33.46
CA ARG A 688 -5.95 -8.40 -32.77
C ARG A 688 -6.12 -9.66 -31.90
N PHE A 689 -7.34 -9.96 -31.45
CA PHE A 689 -7.64 -11.15 -30.64
C PHE A 689 -8.21 -12.31 -31.45
N ARG A 690 -8.40 -12.13 -32.76
CA ARG A 690 -8.71 -13.20 -33.71
C ARG A 690 -7.40 -13.74 -34.28
N VAL A 691 -6.73 -14.61 -33.54
CA VAL A 691 -5.72 -15.52 -34.09
C VAL A 691 -6.26 -16.93 -33.98
#